data_AF-A0A662K0X0-F1
#
_entry.id   AF-A0A662K0X0-F1
#
_cell.length_a   1.000
_cell.length_b   1.000
_cell.length_c   1.000
_cell.angle_alpha   90.00
_cell.angle_beta   90.00
_cell.angle_gamma   90.00
#
_symmetry.space_group_name_H-M   'P 1'
#
loop_
_entity.id
_entity.type
_entity.pdbx_description
1 polymer ?
#
loop_
_entity_poly.entity_id
_entity_poly.type
_entity_poly.pdbx_seq_one_letter_code
_entity_poly.pdbx_strand_id
1 'polypeptide(L)'
;MCGIIGYIGFRNTSEVLLDGLKRLEYRGYDSAGIGVIGKKLQVFKEVGEVTELEKKIPTLKGYIGVGHCLHPETLVCTADGRLSRISELGDQKVLSINFNNKKLENGKNQKLMKHKSPEYLFKIKTSFSEFKATGEHRVFITEGEGIKEKKISDLTGDELIAVPRILLHHPSGSIKRFHNVPVERHYKLSPKLRKKLRELRIKNNLTRKEVEKKTGIPEKYLGRIERGERNSIEDQRLRKLENIYDDLKIRDNAELTYINPVFFPSKPTDELAQIIGYFIGDGFFHSNRCIRFKDARKEILDKYNKLFKIVFNLEGNIRKRKNYYVLDINSKYLVDWFRKNIPVLFRKTGEEEIPDFIFEVSKKQISHFLKGIYDAEGFVSLKARQVCITTTNKALMEKIQFLLLKLGILATFYIENRGKWSNTYRLHINDKKSLKIFKRCIGFTAKDKEEKLNEILKKSKNLNFRFTSFPYKMRYFYNNYLKQTGISYHHVGDSYCTDLKLEQILDKLGNNHQRIKNMIKQYLYSDIIWARFNIEKIKSDVEYVWDIEVEHNNNFIGNLVIQHNSRWATHGDVTKSNAHPHTDCKENIAVVHNGVIENFKQLKQKLEQKGHKFTSDTDTEVLAHLIEEKYDKKKQNLEDAVLSAVKKVKGSYAIVVACKDEPDKLVGARKESPLVIGVGDNENFIASDIPAFLKYTNRVIYLDDDEICTVTKNSIDVYDKNKKKITKEEKLINWDIKDAEKSGFPHFMLKEIYEQPDVIHQVLRGRISEVDRDITFNEDVENLLKNGVDSIHIVACGTSFYAGFVGKYIIEKLTDIPTSVDLSSEYRYFGYKNQSSLVIGITQSGETADTLG
;
A
#
# COMPACT_ATOMS: atom_id res chain seq x y z
N MET A 1 17.14 -10.85 0.48
CA MET A 1 18.40 -11.01 -0.27
C MET A 1 18.12 -12.05 -1.35
N CYS A 2 18.38 -11.77 -2.63
CA CYS A 2 18.40 -12.85 -3.61
C CYS A 2 19.52 -13.81 -3.21
N GLY A 3 19.39 -15.10 -3.48
CA GLY A 3 20.55 -15.99 -3.32
C GLY A 3 21.62 -15.68 -4.38
N ILE A 4 22.83 -16.16 -4.14
CA ILE A 4 23.77 -16.61 -5.18
C ILE A 4 24.15 -18.04 -4.81
N ILE A 5 24.25 -18.91 -5.80
CA ILE A 5 25.10 -20.10 -5.70
C ILE A 5 25.67 -20.42 -7.09
N GLY A 6 26.89 -20.94 -7.11
CA GLY A 6 27.60 -21.53 -8.24
C GLY A 6 28.36 -22.77 -7.76
N TYR A 7 28.66 -23.69 -8.67
CA TYR A 7 29.27 -24.98 -8.37
C TYR A 7 30.16 -25.43 -9.51
N ILE A 8 31.26 -26.09 -9.15
CA ILE A 8 32.12 -26.80 -10.09
C ILE A 8 32.50 -28.16 -9.49
N GLY A 9 32.23 -29.25 -10.21
CA GLY A 9 32.37 -30.60 -9.67
C GLY A 9 31.75 -31.67 -10.55
N PHE A 10 31.72 -32.90 -10.02
CA PHE A 10 31.30 -34.09 -10.77
C PHE A 10 29.80 -34.39 -10.73
N ARG A 11 29.05 -33.85 -9.76
CA ARG A 11 27.61 -34.14 -9.58
C ARG A 11 26.77 -33.61 -10.74
N ASN A 12 25.50 -34.02 -10.79
CA ASN A 12 24.54 -33.31 -11.62
C ASN A 12 24.19 -31.95 -11.00
N THR A 13 24.95 -30.93 -11.42
CA THR A 13 24.79 -29.52 -11.06
C THR A 13 23.35 -28.98 -11.25
N SER A 14 22.44 -29.68 -11.94
CA SER A 14 21.00 -29.36 -12.00
C SER A 14 20.12 -29.94 -10.92
N GLU A 15 20.52 -30.99 -10.22
CA GLU A 15 19.83 -31.24 -8.95
C GLU A 15 20.24 -30.15 -7.94
N VAL A 16 21.43 -29.57 -8.14
CA VAL A 16 21.97 -28.49 -7.30
C VAL A 16 21.47 -27.08 -7.68
N LEU A 17 21.11 -26.74 -8.97
CA LEU A 17 19.68 -26.50 -9.31
C LEU A 17 18.92 -26.09 -8.07
N LEU A 18 18.05 -26.99 -7.75
CA LEU A 18 16.81 -26.59 -7.17
C LEU A 18 16.94 -26.85 -5.69
N ASP A 19 17.79 -27.81 -5.27
CA ASP A 19 18.15 -28.02 -3.88
C ASP A 19 18.92 -26.84 -3.26
N GLY A 20 20.04 -26.40 -3.87
CA GLY A 20 20.82 -25.27 -3.35
C GLY A 20 20.04 -23.94 -3.37
N LEU A 21 19.14 -23.79 -4.36
CA LEU A 21 18.20 -22.66 -4.41
C LEU A 21 17.08 -22.74 -3.37
N LYS A 22 16.40 -23.88 -3.21
CA LYS A 22 15.29 -24.04 -2.26
C LYS A 22 15.76 -23.81 -0.81
N ARG A 23 17.05 -24.04 -0.54
CA ARG A 23 17.71 -23.69 0.73
C ARG A 23 17.89 -22.18 0.92
N LEU A 24 18.17 -21.45 -0.17
CA LEU A 24 18.17 -19.98 -0.22
C LEU A 24 16.77 -19.37 -0.49
N GLU A 25 15.71 -20.18 -0.64
CA GLU A 25 14.33 -19.75 -0.91
C GLU A 25 13.60 -19.37 0.38
N TYR A 26 14.23 -18.54 1.20
CA TYR A 26 13.71 -18.13 2.51
C TYR A 26 12.33 -17.43 2.46
N ARG A 27 11.91 -16.88 1.30
CA ARG A 27 10.66 -16.10 1.14
C ARG A 27 9.92 -16.25 -0.21
N GLY A 28 10.25 -17.26 -1.03
CA GLY A 28 9.63 -17.53 -2.34
C GLY A 28 10.27 -16.76 -3.51
N TYR A 29 10.48 -17.43 -4.65
CA TYR A 29 11.23 -16.90 -5.79
C TYR A 29 10.39 -16.07 -6.80
N ASP A 30 10.90 -14.90 -7.20
CA ASP A 30 10.18 -13.91 -8.04
C ASP A 30 10.43 -14.13 -9.54
N SER A 31 11.68 -14.45 -9.88
CA SER A 31 12.07 -14.96 -11.19
C SER A 31 13.35 -15.76 -11.05
N ALA A 32 13.24 -17.09 -11.17
CA ALA A 32 14.37 -17.98 -11.11
C ALA A 32 15.00 -18.18 -12.49
N GLY A 33 16.34 -18.17 -12.59
CA GLY A 33 17.02 -18.34 -13.87
C GLY A 33 18.45 -18.81 -13.69
N ILE A 34 18.94 -19.61 -14.63
CA ILE A 34 19.95 -20.65 -14.40
C ILE A 34 20.92 -20.78 -15.59
N GLY A 35 22.23 -20.69 -15.34
CA GLY A 35 23.29 -20.78 -16.37
C GLY A 35 24.05 -22.10 -16.35
N VAL A 36 24.26 -22.69 -17.52
CA VAL A 36 24.68 -24.09 -17.71
C VAL A 36 25.89 -24.13 -18.66
N ILE A 37 27.03 -24.70 -18.28
CA ILE A 37 28.12 -24.95 -19.24
C ILE A 37 28.23 -26.45 -19.53
N GLY A 38 27.92 -26.83 -20.77
CA GLY A 38 28.18 -28.14 -21.35
C GLY A 38 28.93 -27.98 -22.67
N LYS A 39 28.50 -28.66 -23.74
CA LYS A 39 29.03 -28.40 -25.11
C LYS A 39 28.69 -26.98 -25.63
N LYS A 40 27.76 -26.29 -24.98
CA LYS A 40 27.43 -24.86 -25.14
C LYS A 40 27.11 -24.28 -23.76
N LEU A 41 27.14 -22.95 -23.64
CA LEU A 41 26.39 -22.27 -22.60
C LEU A 41 24.90 -22.49 -22.91
N GLN A 42 24.09 -22.82 -21.91
CA GLN A 42 22.64 -22.80 -21.98
C GLN A 42 22.14 -21.94 -20.82
N VAL A 43 21.08 -21.16 -21.04
CA VAL A 43 20.50 -20.33 -19.98
C VAL A 43 18.98 -20.50 -20.03
N PHE A 44 18.40 -20.98 -18.94
CA PHE A 44 16.94 -21.02 -18.79
C PHE A 44 16.53 -20.00 -17.74
N LYS A 45 15.44 -19.29 -17.96
CA LYS A 45 14.92 -18.24 -17.07
C LYS A 45 13.42 -18.38 -16.99
N GLU A 46 12.81 -18.14 -15.85
CA GLU A 46 11.36 -18.13 -15.70
C GLU A 46 10.90 -17.16 -14.61
N VAL A 47 9.66 -16.69 -14.72
CA VAL A 47 9.01 -15.84 -13.69
C VAL A 47 8.26 -16.74 -12.70
N GLY A 48 8.45 -16.50 -11.40
CA GLY A 48 7.91 -17.29 -10.30
C GLY A 48 8.94 -18.16 -9.57
N GLU A 49 8.43 -19.00 -8.67
CA GLU A 49 9.20 -19.77 -7.69
C GLU A 49 10.17 -20.80 -8.34
N VAL A 50 11.13 -21.33 -7.56
CA VAL A 50 12.05 -22.38 -8.03
C VAL A 50 11.28 -23.56 -8.64
N THR A 51 10.10 -23.86 -8.10
CA THR A 51 9.21 -24.93 -8.53
C THR A 51 8.53 -24.69 -9.89
N GLU A 52 8.32 -23.45 -10.32
CA GLU A 52 7.78 -23.12 -11.65
C GLU A 52 8.84 -23.19 -12.75
N LEU A 53 10.07 -22.85 -12.39
CA LEU A 53 11.26 -23.06 -13.22
C LEU A 53 11.55 -24.58 -13.37
N GLU A 54 11.54 -25.33 -12.27
CA GLU A 54 11.75 -26.79 -12.22
C GLU A 54 10.84 -27.57 -13.17
N LYS A 55 9.55 -27.21 -13.24
CA LYS A 55 8.55 -27.83 -14.13
C LYS A 55 8.85 -27.68 -15.63
N LYS A 56 9.77 -26.81 -16.03
CA LYS A 56 9.99 -26.39 -17.42
C LYS A 56 11.41 -26.65 -17.93
N ILE A 57 12.31 -27.14 -17.09
CA ILE A 57 13.70 -27.48 -17.47
C ILE A 57 13.78 -28.94 -17.92
N PRO A 58 14.26 -29.24 -19.14
CA PRO A 58 14.79 -30.57 -19.46
C PRO A 58 16.08 -30.77 -18.66
N THR A 59 16.31 -31.93 -18.05
CA THR A 59 17.36 -32.23 -17.04
C THR A 59 18.78 -31.67 -17.36
N LEU A 60 19.07 -30.41 -16.98
CA LEU A 60 20.26 -29.57 -17.34
C LEU A 60 20.50 -28.41 -16.29
N LYS A 61 21.76 -27.97 -16.01
CA LYS A 61 22.40 -27.28 -14.80
C LYS A 61 22.27 -25.70 -14.57
N GLY A 62 22.75 -25.01 -13.48
CA GLY A 62 22.62 -23.51 -13.19
C GLY A 62 21.94 -22.97 -11.85
N TYR A 63 21.63 -21.65 -11.60
CA TYR A 63 21.03 -21.01 -10.31
C TYR A 63 20.46 -19.50 -10.33
N ILE A 64 19.38 -19.03 -9.56
CA ILE A 64 18.94 -17.56 -9.25
C ILE A 64 17.48 -17.20 -8.58
N GLY A 65 17.22 -16.06 -7.80
CA GLY A 65 16.05 -15.02 -7.66
C GLY A 65 14.77 -14.92 -6.65
N VAL A 66 14.50 -13.90 -5.72
CA VAL A 66 13.42 -13.80 -4.58
C VAL A 66 12.38 -12.57 -4.44
N GLY A 67 11.27 -12.52 -3.58
CA GLY A 67 10.24 -11.36 -3.37
C GLY A 67 9.40 -11.07 -2.00
N HIS A 68 8.45 -10.05 -1.85
CA HIS A 68 7.64 -9.52 -0.61
C HIS A 68 6.17 -8.85 -0.76
N CYS A 69 5.43 -8.32 0.31
CA CYS A 69 4.02 -7.66 0.29
C CYS A 69 3.40 -6.75 1.50
N LEU A 70 2.10 -6.24 1.47
CA LEU A 70 1.26 -5.37 2.44
C LEU A 70 -0.14 -5.90 2.97
N HIS A 71 -0.91 -5.23 3.86
CA HIS A 71 -2.24 -5.72 4.37
C HIS A 71 -3.48 -5.68 3.39
N PRO A 72 -4.39 -6.69 3.38
CA PRO A 72 -5.55 -6.83 2.46
C PRO A 72 -6.60 -5.71 2.49
N GLU A 73 -6.92 -5.17 3.67
CA GLU A 73 -7.98 -4.16 3.80
C GLU A 73 -7.56 -2.77 3.29
N THR A 74 -6.37 -2.65 2.70
CA THR A 74 -5.87 -1.38 2.13
C THR A 74 -6.78 -0.94 0.99
N LEU A 75 -7.41 0.22 1.15
CA LEU A 75 -8.26 0.89 0.17
C LEU A 75 -7.38 1.66 -0.81
N VAL A 76 -7.32 1.17 -2.04
CA VAL A 76 -6.45 1.70 -3.10
C VAL A 76 -7.27 2.56 -4.06
N CYS A 77 -6.67 3.67 -4.48
CA CYS A 77 -7.29 4.61 -5.41
C CYS A 77 -7.05 4.15 -6.86
N THR A 78 -8.07 3.65 -7.52
CA THR A 78 -7.99 3.24 -8.94
C THR A 78 -7.94 4.46 -9.87
N ALA A 79 -7.49 4.27 -11.11
CA ALA A 79 -7.29 5.32 -12.12
C ALA A 79 -8.60 5.90 -12.69
N ASP A 80 -9.69 5.14 -12.66
CA ASP A 80 -11.06 5.67 -12.83
C ASP A 80 -11.54 6.46 -11.59
N GLY A 81 -10.76 6.44 -10.51
CA GLY A 81 -11.00 7.12 -9.26
C GLY A 81 -12.07 6.45 -8.40
N ARG A 82 -12.21 5.13 -8.43
CA ARG A 82 -12.95 4.39 -7.39
C ARG A 82 -12.01 4.12 -6.20
N LEU A 83 -12.58 3.51 -5.15
CA LEU A 83 -11.83 2.87 -4.07
C LEU A 83 -12.11 1.38 -4.15
N SER A 84 -11.05 0.58 -4.33
CA SER A 84 -11.11 -0.88 -4.32
C SER A 84 -10.21 -1.38 -3.19
N ARG A 85 -10.53 -2.52 -2.57
CA ARG A 85 -9.57 -3.17 -1.66
C ARG A 85 -8.42 -3.72 -2.47
N ILE A 86 -7.19 -3.67 -1.94
CA ILE A 86 -6.02 -4.26 -2.61
C ILE A 86 -6.23 -5.75 -2.90
N SER A 87 -6.91 -6.47 -1.99
CA SER A 87 -7.30 -7.88 -2.16
C SER A 87 -8.36 -8.14 -3.24
N GLU A 88 -9.08 -7.12 -3.70
CA GLU A 88 -10.20 -7.21 -4.66
C GLU A 88 -9.88 -6.50 -6.00
N LEU A 89 -8.67 -5.94 -6.14
CA LEU A 89 -8.31 -4.98 -7.19
C LEU A 89 -8.31 -5.56 -8.61
N GLY A 90 -7.79 -6.78 -8.77
CA GLY A 90 -7.51 -7.38 -10.09
C GLY A 90 -6.71 -6.44 -11.01
N ASP A 91 -7.12 -6.37 -12.27
CA ASP A 91 -6.45 -5.59 -13.32
C ASP A 91 -6.78 -4.07 -13.29
N GLN A 92 -7.47 -3.58 -12.26
CA GLN A 92 -7.91 -2.18 -12.16
C GLN A 92 -6.73 -1.23 -11.90
N LYS A 93 -6.15 -0.68 -12.98
CA LYS A 93 -5.07 0.33 -12.96
C LYS A 93 -5.23 1.35 -11.83
N VAL A 94 -4.16 1.68 -11.12
CA VAL A 94 -4.17 2.57 -9.93
C VAL A 94 -3.58 3.97 -10.17
N LEU A 95 -3.85 4.90 -9.26
CA LEU A 95 -3.22 6.23 -9.24
C LEU A 95 -1.82 6.17 -8.63
N SER A 96 -0.87 6.83 -9.29
CA SER A 96 0.53 6.97 -8.89
C SER A 96 0.96 8.44 -8.91
N ILE A 97 2.02 8.80 -8.18
CA ILE A 97 2.67 10.11 -8.28
C ILE A 97 3.95 10.02 -9.11
N ASN A 98 4.18 10.99 -9.99
CA ASN A 98 5.45 11.16 -10.67
C ASN A 98 6.27 12.23 -9.92
N PHE A 99 7.30 11.81 -9.16
CA PHE A 99 8.05 12.73 -8.30
C PHE A 99 8.85 13.81 -9.05
N ASN A 100 9.08 13.65 -10.35
CA ASN A 100 9.75 14.65 -11.17
C ASN A 100 8.84 15.89 -11.34
N ASN A 101 7.65 15.69 -11.91
CA ASN A 101 6.65 16.74 -12.14
C ASN A 101 5.81 17.08 -10.88
N LYS A 102 5.80 16.18 -9.89
CA LYS A 102 5.06 16.24 -8.61
C LYS A 102 3.55 16.24 -8.80
N LYS A 103 3.08 15.53 -9.84
CA LYS A 103 1.68 15.35 -10.23
C LYS A 103 1.24 13.90 -10.17
N LEU A 104 -0.06 13.72 -9.93
CA LEU A 104 -0.67 12.40 -10.03
C LEU A 104 -0.91 12.05 -11.50
N GLU A 105 -0.70 10.79 -11.82
CA GLU A 105 -0.94 10.20 -13.13
C GLU A 105 -1.39 8.73 -12.98
N ASN A 106 -2.12 8.25 -13.97
CA ASN A 106 -2.62 6.88 -14.00
C ASN A 106 -1.44 5.93 -14.22
N GLY A 107 -1.25 4.95 -13.33
CA GLY A 107 -0.24 3.89 -13.51
C GLY A 107 -0.46 3.15 -14.83
N LYS A 108 0.62 2.84 -15.55
CA LYS A 108 0.51 2.27 -16.89
C LYS A 108 0.04 0.82 -16.86
N ASN A 109 0.83 -0.08 -16.27
CA ASN A 109 0.45 -1.46 -16.01
C ASN A 109 0.65 -1.77 -14.53
N GLN A 110 0.03 -2.84 -14.06
CA GLN A 110 0.13 -3.28 -12.67
C GLN A 110 0.07 -4.80 -12.53
N LYS A 111 0.61 -5.29 -11.42
CA LYS A 111 0.56 -6.70 -11.01
C LYS A 111 0.17 -6.75 -9.54
N LEU A 112 -0.92 -7.46 -9.22
CA LEU A 112 -1.33 -7.71 -7.85
C LEU A 112 -0.63 -8.97 -7.33
N MET A 113 0.07 -8.85 -6.20
CA MET A 113 0.80 -9.93 -5.54
C MET A 113 0.09 -10.34 -4.24
N LYS A 114 0.38 -11.55 -3.74
CA LYS A 114 -0.18 -12.09 -2.47
C LYS A 114 0.79 -13.09 -1.82
N HIS A 115 1.28 -12.76 -0.62
CA HIS A 115 2.27 -13.52 0.17
C HIS A 115 1.72 -13.79 1.58
N LYS A 116 2.32 -14.69 2.34
CA LYS A 116 1.89 -14.97 3.73
C LYS A 116 2.25 -13.80 4.66
N SER A 117 1.36 -13.48 5.59
CA SER A 117 1.55 -12.39 6.55
C SER A 117 2.61 -12.73 7.61
N PRO A 118 3.49 -11.79 8.00
CA PRO A 118 4.39 -11.97 9.15
C PRO A 118 3.61 -11.95 10.47
N GLU A 119 4.25 -12.34 11.58
CA GLU A 119 3.63 -12.31 12.91
C GLU A 119 3.26 -10.88 13.36
N TYR A 120 4.04 -9.87 12.95
CA TYR A 120 3.82 -8.48 13.29
C TYR A 120 3.68 -7.59 12.05
N LEU A 121 2.70 -6.71 12.11
CA LEU A 121 2.51 -5.61 11.16
C LEU A 121 2.80 -4.29 11.87
N PHE A 122 3.00 -3.24 11.08
CA PHE A 122 3.06 -1.88 11.57
C PHE A 122 1.79 -1.15 11.14
N LYS A 123 1.15 -0.49 12.10
CA LYS A 123 0.02 0.39 11.88
C LYS A 123 0.53 1.83 11.79
N ILE A 124 0.31 2.48 10.67
CA ILE A 124 0.67 3.87 10.43
C ILE A 124 -0.61 4.69 10.45
N LYS A 125 -0.64 5.76 11.25
CA LYS A 125 -1.81 6.63 11.40
C LYS A 125 -1.43 8.08 11.12
N THR A 126 -1.87 8.60 9.98
CA THR A 126 -1.74 10.01 9.62
C THR A 126 -2.90 10.83 10.19
N SER A 127 -2.85 12.15 10.01
CA SER A 127 -4.00 13.03 10.26
C SER A 127 -5.21 12.80 9.31
N PHE A 128 -5.03 12.04 8.23
CA PHE A 128 -6.08 11.77 7.23
C PHE A 128 -6.62 10.34 7.34
N SER A 129 -5.78 9.38 7.71
CA SER A 129 -6.05 7.96 7.48
C SER A 129 -5.21 7.06 8.38
N GLU A 130 -5.57 5.79 8.45
CA GLU A 130 -4.74 4.74 9.03
C GLU A 130 -4.56 3.59 8.02
N PHE A 131 -3.40 2.94 8.00
CA PHE A 131 -3.15 1.73 7.23
C PHE A 131 -2.27 0.74 8.00
N LYS A 132 -2.18 -0.50 7.50
CA LYS A 132 -1.35 -1.57 8.05
C LYS A 132 -0.41 -2.08 6.97
N ALA A 133 0.83 -2.35 7.32
CA ALA A 133 1.87 -2.80 6.40
C ALA A 133 2.86 -3.74 7.08
N THR A 134 3.65 -4.46 6.28
CA THR A 134 4.83 -5.16 6.79
C THR A 134 5.96 -4.15 7.05
N GLY A 135 6.92 -4.50 7.91
CA GLY A 135 8.05 -3.60 8.22
C GLY A 135 8.92 -3.30 6.99
N GLU A 136 9.10 -4.27 6.11
CA GLU A 136 9.92 -4.14 4.89
C GLU A 136 9.32 -3.22 3.82
N HIS A 137 8.01 -2.97 3.85
CA HIS A 137 7.36 -2.13 2.86
C HIS A 137 7.83 -0.66 3.00
N ARG A 138 7.98 0.05 1.86
CA ARG A 138 8.59 1.37 1.79
C ARG A 138 7.57 2.49 1.60
N VAL A 139 7.84 3.64 2.23
CA VAL A 139 7.06 4.87 2.07
C VAL A 139 7.96 6.06 1.77
N PHE A 140 7.40 7.06 1.12
CA PHE A 140 8.09 8.32 0.83
C PHE A 140 7.92 9.26 2.01
N ILE A 141 9.04 9.66 2.61
CA ILE A 141 9.10 10.54 3.78
C ILE A 141 9.99 11.75 3.54
N THR A 142 9.96 12.69 4.49
CA THR A 142 10.95 13.76 4.60
C THR A 142 11.31 14.01 6.06
N GLU A 143 12.60 14.22 6.32
CA GLU A 143 13.17 14.66 7.59
C GLU A 143 13.47 16.18 7.59
N GLY A 144 13.19 16.87 6.46
CA GLY A 144 13.44 18.30 6.27
C GLY A 144 14.55 18.67 5.29
N GLU A 145 15.02 17.70 4.50
CA GLU A 145 16.18 17.84 3.59
C GLU A 145 15.87 17.45 2.14
N GLY A 146 14.61 17.20 1.81
CA GLY A 146 14.17 16.59 0.56
C GLY A 146 13.34 15.34 0.80
N ILE A 147 13.12 14.58 -0.28
CA ILE A 147 12.33 13.34 -0.28
C ILE A 147 13.29 12.16 -0.09
N LYS A 148 12.97 11.23 0.82
CA LYS A 148 13.69 9.97 1.01
C LYS A 148 12.68 8.81 0.95
N GLU A 149 13.12 7.65 0.47
CA GLU A 149 12.40 6.37 0.63
C GLU A 149 12.90 5.68 1.90
N LYS A 150 12.00 5.22 2.77
CA LYS A 150 12.36 4.57 4.05
C LYS A 150 11.47 3.36 4.28
N LYS A 151 12.01 2.25 4.82
CA LYS A 151 11.15 1.11 5.20
C LYS A 151 10.29 1.52 6.40
N ILE A 152 9.13 0.90 6.53
CA ILE A 152 8.22 1.12 7.64
C ILE A 152 8.80 0.67 8.99
N SER A 153 9.70 -0.33 9.01
CA SER A 153 10.48 -0.73 10.18
C SER A 153 11.42 0.36 10.72
N ASP A 154 11.84 1.30 9.87
CA ASP A 154 12.94 2.24 10.14
C ASP A 154 12.42 3.65 10.51
N LEU A 155 11.10 3.85 10.53
CA LEU A 155 10.44 5.14 10.80
C LEU A 155 10.43 5.47 12.30
N THR A 156 10.84 6.69 12.68
CA THR A 156 10.76 7.15 14.08
C THR A 156 9.42 7.80 14.42
N GLY A 157 8.75 8.41 13.43
CA GLY A 157 7.56 9.25 13.62
C GLY A 157 7.85 10.76 13.70
N ASP A 158 9.13 11.15 13.69
CA ASP A 158 9.54 12.56 13.57
C ASP A 158 9.47 13.07 12.13
N GLU A 159 9.53 12.14 11.17
CA GLU A 159 9.43 12.42 9.74
C GLU A 159 8.02 12.89 9.36
N LEU A 160 7.89 13.47 8.17
CA LEU A 160 6.58 13.66 7.53
C LEU A 160 6.43 12.68 6.37
N ILE A 161 5.29 12.00 6.29
CA ILE A 161 4.96 11.04 5.22
C ILE A 161 4.23 11.73 4.06
N ALA A 162 4.47 11.27 2.84
CA ALA A 162 3.84 11.76 1.62
C ALA A 162 2.36 11.33 1.53
N VAL A 163 1.46 12.30 1.34
CA VAL A 163 0.03 12.06 1.11
C VAL A 163 -0.49 12.93 -0.06
N PRO A 164 -1.48 12.47 -0.83
CA PRO A 164 -2.05 13.25 -1.93
C PRO A 164 -2.81 14.49 -1.42
N ARG A 165 -2.59 15.64 -2.07
CA ARG A 165 -3.33 16.90 -1.85
C ARG A 165 -4.72 16.90 -2.50
N ILE A 166 -4.83 16.16 -3.60
CA ILE A 166 -5.99 16.07 -4.49
C ILE A 166 -5.94 14.68 -5.14
N LEU A 167 -7.08 14.18 -5.61
CA LEU A 167 -7.12 12.98 -6.45
C LEU A 167 -7.47 13.33 -7.89
N LEU A 168 -6.90 12.57 -8.84
CA LEU A 168 -7.40 12.58 -10.21
C LEU A 168 -8.87 12.15 -10.24
N HIS A 169 -9.56 12.68 -11.24
CA HIS A 169 -10.96 12.41 -11.47
C HIS A 169 -11.20 12.48 -12.96
N HIS A 170 -11.20 11.31 -13.57
CA HIS A 170 -11.70 11.09 -14.92
C HIS A 170 -13.17 10.66 -14.77
N PRO A 171 -14.14 11.43 -15.27
CA PRO A 171 -15.51 10.94 -15.37
C PRO A 171 -15.51 9.71 -16.29
N SER A 172 -16.18 8.62 -15.89
CA SER A 172 -16.21 7.42 -16.73
C SER A 172 -17.01 7.69 -18.02
N GLY A 173 -16.54 7.18 -19.15
CA GLY A 173 -17.31 7.24 -20.41
C GLY A 173 -18.64 6.47 -20.31
N SER A 174 -18.68 5.48 -19.41
CA SER A 174 -19.84 4.66 -19.05
C SER A 174 -20.83 5.40 -18.14
N ILE A 175 -21.38 6.53 -18.58
CA ILE A 175 -22.39 7.30 -17.83
C ILE A 175 -23.55 6.38 -17.41
N LYS A 176 -23.72 6.19 -16.09
CA LYS A 176 -24.82 5.41 -15.49
C LYS A 176 -26.15 5.80 -16.13
N ARG A 177 -26.81 4.83 -16.78
CA ARG A 177 -28.19 4.97 -17.23
C ARG A 177 -29.13 4.41 -16.17
N PHE A 178 -30.24 5.10 -15.95
CA PHE A 178 -31.32 4.65 -15.08
C PHE A 178 -32.46 4.06 -15.90
N HIS A 179 -33.03 2.98 -15.39
CA HIS A 179 -34.16 2.28 -15.98
C HIS A 179 -35.47 2.87 -15.47
N ASN A 180 -36.39 3.15 -16.38
CA ASN A 180 -37.76 3.51 -16.01
C ASN A 180 -38.45 2.35 -15.27
N VAL A 181 -39.42 2.72 -14.45
CA VAL A 181 -40.39 1.81 -13.82
C VAL A 181 -41.75 2.06 -14.46
N PRO A 182 -42.56 1.04 -14.77
CA PRO A 182 -43.90 1.25 -15.30
C PRO A 182 -44.76 2.04 -14.32
N VAL A 183 -45.22 3.22 -14.74
CA VAL A 183 -46.21 4.02 -14.02
C VAL A 183 -47.59 3.43 -14.33
N GLU A 184 -48.25 2.89 -13.30
CA GLU A 184 -49.55 2.26 -13.47
C GLU A 184 -50.64 3.32 -13.74
N ARG A 185 -51.41 3.14 -14.81
CA ARG A 185 -52.49 4.05 -15.23
C ARG A 185 -53.71 3.89 -14.31
N HIS A 186 -54.35 5.00 -13.94
CA HIS A 186 -55.57 5.01 -13.12
C HIS A 186 -56.80 5.43 -13.95
N TYR A 187 -57.71 4.50 -14.13
CA TYR A 187 -58.97 4.68 -14.86
C TYR A 187 -60.11 5.08 -13.91
N LYS A 188 -60.88 6.10 -14.28
CA LYS A 188 -62.06 6.59 -13.55
C LYS A 188 -63.25 5.72 -13.90
N LEU A 189 -63.89 5.15 -12.90
CA LEU A 189 -65.12 4.40 -13.10
C LEU A 189 -66.31 5.34 -12.82
N SER A 190 -67.05 5.68 -13.88
CA SER A 190 -68.26 6.49 -13.78
C SER A 190 -69.32 5.83 -12.88
N PRO A 191 -70.37 6.53 -12.39
CA PRO A 191 -71.46 5.89 -11.64
C PRO A 191 -72.07 4.69 -12.38
N LYS A 192 -72.33 4.85 -13.69
CA LYS A 192 -72.83 3.79 -14.58
C LYS A 192 -71.89 2.59 -14.64
N LEU A 193 -70.58 2.82 -14.69
CA LEU A 193 -69.57 1.76 -14.83
C LEU A 193 -69.30 1.02 -13.50
N ARG A 194 -69.33 1.73 -12.36
CA ARG A 194 -69.31 1.11 -11.02
C ARG A 194 -70.56 0.26 -10.78
N LYS A 195 -71.73 0.70 -11.27
CA LYS A 195 -72.97 -0.10 -11.26
C LYS A 195 -72.84 -1.36 -12.12
N LYS A 196 -72.41 -1.25 -13.39
CA LYS A 196 -72.19 -2.42 -14.29
C LYS A 196 -71.22 -3.43 -13.68
N LEU A 197 -70.15 -2.98 -13.00
CA LEU A 197 -69.21 -3.88 -12.31
C LEU A 197 -69.88 -4.70 -11.20
N ARG A 198 -70.70 -4.04 -10.35
CA ARG A 198 -71.47 -4.72 -9.29
C ARG A 198 -72.52 -5.67 -9.87
N GLU A 199 -73.20 -5.25 -10.92
CA GLU A 199 -74.23 -6.05 -11.62
C GLU A 199 -73.63 -7.29 -12.27
N LEU A 200 -72.49 -7.18 -12.95
CA LEU A 200 -71.78 -8.32 -13.54
C LEU A 200 -71.28 -9.30 -12.49
N ARG A 201 -70.76 -8.83 -11.35
CA ARG A 201 -70.38 -9.72 -10.25
C ARG A 201 -71.58 -10.53 -9.74
N ILE A 202 -72.75 -9.89 -9.61
CA ILE A 202 -73.99 -10.55 -9.19
C ILE A 202 -74.50 -11.52 -10.27
N LYS A 203 -74.50 -11.13 -11.56
CA LYS A 203 -74.89 -11.99 -12.70
C LYS A 203 -74.07 -13.28 -12.77
N ASN A 204 -72.80 -13.23 -12.37
CA ASN A 204 -71.89 -14.37 -12.35
C ASN A 204 -71.90 -15.13 -11.00
N ASN A 205 -72.86 -14.85 -10.11
CA ASN A 205 -72.99 -15.46 -8.78
C ASN A 205 -71.75 -15.38 -7.88
N LEU A 206 -70.85 -14.40 -8.08
CA LEU A 206 -69.61 -14.29 -7.32
C LEU A 206 -69.77 -13.43 -6.05
N THR A 207 -69.38 -13.94 -4.90
CA THR A 207 -69.07 -13.09 -3.73
C THR A 207 -67.81 -12.27 -4.01
N ARG A 208 -67.62 -11.16 -3.27
CA ARG A 208 -66.37 -10.38 -3.40
C ARG A 208 -65.14 -11.16 -2.94
N LYS A 209 -65.30 -12.06 -1.96
CA LYS A 209 -64.27 -12.99 -1.48
C LYS A 209 -63.82 -13.98 -2.54
N GLU A 210 -64.72 -14.42 -3.43
CA GLU A 210 -64.36 -15.25 -4.59
C GLU A 210 -63.68 -14.45 -5.70
N VAL A 211 -64.11 -13.20 -5.95
CA VAL A 211 -63.35 -12.30 -6.84
C VAL A 211 -61.95 -12.03 -6.28
N GLU A 212 -61.80 -11.86 -4.96
CA GLU A 212 -60.49 -11.79 -4.30
C GLU A 212 -59.67 -13.06 -4.53
N LYS A 213 -60.25 -14.26 -4.33
CA LYS A 213 -59.58 -15.55 -4.59
C LYS A 213 -59.15 -15.70 -6.06
N LYS A 214 -59.95 -15.22 -7.03
CA LYS A 214 -59.66 -15.30 -8.47
C LYS A 214 -58.71 -14.21 -8.99
N THR A 215 -58.57 -13.06 -8.32
CA THR A 215 -57.79 -11.90 -8.83
C THR A 215 -56.63 -11.44 -7.94
N GLY A 216 -56.67 -11.71 -6.64
CA GLY A 216 -55.85 -11.01 -5.64
C GLY A 216 -56.23 -9.54 -5.44
N ILE A 217 -57.45 -9.12 -5.80
CA ILE A 217 -58.01 -7.79 -5.51
C ILE A 217 -58.84 -7.90 -4.23
N PRO A 218 -58.47 -7.23 -3.12
CA PRO A 218 -59.16 -7.43 -1.85
C PRO A 218 -60.66 -7.12 -1.89
N GLU A 219 -61.48 -7.90 -1.19
CA GLU A 219 -62.94 -7.66 -1.09
C GLU A 219 -63.21 -6.23 -0.60
N LYS A 220 -62.45 -5.77 0.41
CA LYS A 220 -62.56 -4.40 0.94
C LYS A 220 -62.19 -3.34 -0.11
N TYR A 221 -61.33 -3.66 -1.08
CA TYR A 221 -61.01 -2.75 -2.18
C TYR A 221 -62.13 -2.73 -3.23
N LEU A 222 -62.59 -3.90 -3.67
CA LEU A 222 -63.67 -4.04 -4.65
C LEU A 222 -65.00 -3.44 -4.13
N GLY A 223 -65.34 -3.69 -2.86
CA GLY A 223 -66.52 -3.12 -2.22
C GLY A 223 -66.51 -1.59 -2.16
N ARG A 224 -65.34 -0.96 -1.99
CA ARG A 224 -65.20 0.50 -2.08
C ARG A 224 -65.44 1.05 -3.48
N ILE A 225 -65.01 0.32 -4.51
CA ILE A 225 -65.29 0.65 -5.92
C ILE A 225 -66.80 0.54 -6.21
N GLU A 226 -67.43 -0.58 -5.83
CA GLU A 226 -68.87 -0.83 -6.07
C GLU A 226 -69.80 0.15 -5.34
N ARG A 227 -69.45 0.56 -4.11
CA ARG A 227 -70.22 1.54 -3.33
C ARG A 227 -69.87 2.99 -3.67
N GLY A 228 -68.81 3.23 -4.46
CA GLY A 228 -68.38 4.56 -4.86
C GLY A 228 -67.55 5.33 -3.83
N GLU A 229 -67.10 4.67 -2.76
CA GLU A 229 -66.11 5.16 -1.78
C GLU A 229 -64.67 5.21 -2.36
N ARG A 230 -64.51 4.80 -3.62
CA ARG A 230 -63.33 4.97 -4.47
C ARG A 230 -63.77 5.02 -5.93
N ASN A 231 -63.23 5.98 -6.69
CA ASN A 231 -63.68 6.27 -8.06
C ASN A 231 -62.65 5.93 -9.14
N SER A 232 -61.44 5.52 -8.75
CA SER A 232 -60.37 5.12 -9.66
C SER A 232 -59.84 3.71 -9.37
N ILE A 233 -59.50 2.99 -10.44
CA ILE A 233 -58.90 1.66 -10.42
C ILE A 233 -57.61 1.63 -11.24
N GLU A 234 -56.65 0.82 -10.81
CA GLU A 234 -55.38 0.61 -11.49
C GLU A 234 -55.51 -0.34 -12.70
N ASP A 235 -54.79 -0.09 -13.80
CA ASP A 235 -54.92 -0.88 -15.03
C ASP A 235 -54.66 -2.39 -14.84
N GLN A 236 -53.71 -2.82 -14.00
CA GLN A 236 -53.48 -4.26 -13.80
C GLN A 236 -54.64 -4.90 -13.04
N ARG A 237 -55.21 -4.21 -12.04
CA ARG A 237 -56.44 -4.67 -11.38
C ARG A 237 -57.62 -4.68 -12.33
N LEU A 238 -57.68 -3.71 -13.24
CA LEU A 238 -58.72 -3.66 -14.24
C LEU A 238 -58.66 -4.87 -15.18
N ARG A 239 -57.48 -5.20 -15.73
CA ARG A 239 -57.27 -6.43 -16.54
C ARG A 239 -57.77 -7.68 -15.84
N LYS A 240 -57.45 -7.84 -14.54
CA LYS A 240 -57.90 -9.00 -13.77
C LYS A 240 -59.41 -9.07 -13.52
N LEU A 241 -60.14 -7.95 -13.61
CA LEU A 241 -61.60 -7.95 -13.56
C LEU A 241 -62.20 -8.19 -14.95
N GLU A 242 -61.61 -7.60 -15.99
CA GLU A 242 -61.99 -7.84 -17.39
C GLU A 242 -61.86 -9.35 -17.73
N ASN A 243 -60.77 -10.01 -17.30
CA ASN A 243 -60.53 -11.45 -17.44
C ASN A 243 -61.49 -12.38 -16.63
N ILE A 244 -62.49 -11.85 -15.92
CA ILE A 244 -63.50 -12.62 -15.17
C ILE A 244 -64.92 -12.32 -15.66
N TYR A 245 -65.09 -11.30 -16.50
CA TYR A 245 -66.39 -10.85 -16.99
C TYR A 245 -66.30 -10.62 -18.50
N ASP A 246 -66.65 -11.63 -19.30
CA ASP A 246 -66.48 -11.71 -20.77
C ASP A 246 -67.32 -10.70 -21.61
N ASP A 247 -67.76 -9.60 -21.01
CA ASP A 247 -68.65 -8.59 -21.58
C ASP A 247 -68.30 -7.17 -21.07
N LEU A 248 -66.99 -6.94 -20.82
CA LEU A 248 -66.53 -5.83 -19.98
C LEU A 248 -65.40 -4.99 -20.61
N LYS A 249 -65.70 -4.32 -21.71
CA LYS A 249 -64.87 -3.24 -22.28
C LYS A 249 -64.84 -1.98 -21.39
N ILE A 250 -64.22 -2.04 -20.21
CA ILE A 250 -64.12 -0.88 -19.30
C ILE A 250 -63.14 0.16 -19.86
N ARG A 251 -61.97 -0.22 -20.42
CA ARG A 251 -61.02 0.78 -20.98
C ARG A 251 -61.68 1.74 -21.96
N ASP A 252 -62.52 1.21 -22.84
CA ASP A 252 -63.22 1.97 -23.88
C ASP A 252 -64.29 2.93 -23.30
N ASN A 253 -64.67 2.76 -22.03
CA ASN A 253 -65.74 3.48 -21.35
C ASN A 253 -65.29 4.22 -20.07
N ALA A 254 -63.99 4.24 -19.77
CA ALA A 254 -63.43 4.80 -18.53
C ALA A 254 -62.44 5.93 -18.83
N GLU A 255 -62.71 7.11 -18.28
CA GLU A 255 -61.80 8.26 -18.42
C GLU A 255 -60.43 7.94 -17.80
N LEU A 256 -59.33 8.22 -18.51
CA LEU A 256 -57.98 8.16 -17.96
C LEU A 256 -57.78 9.33 -16.98
N THR A 257 -58.20 9.16 -15.73
CA THR A 257 -58.27 10.24 -14.74
C THR A 257 -56.94 10.92 -14.46
N TYR A 258 -55.89 10.12 -14.26
CA TYR A 258 -54.68 10.60 -13.61
C TYR A 258 -53.50 9.68 -13.92
N ILE A 259 -52.57 10.21 -14.70
CA ILE A 259 -51.16 9.85 -14.57
C ILE A 259 -50.62 10.87 -13.55
N ASN A 260 -50.13 10.42 -12.39
CA ASN A 260 -49.22 11.28 -11.63
C ASN A 260 -47.89 11.25 -12.40
N PRO A 261 -47.46 12.33 -13.10
CA PRO A 261 -46.39 12.23 -14.09
C PRO A 261 -45.04 12.29 -13.39
N VAL A 262 -44.69 11.20 -12.69
CA VAL A 262 -43.39 11.04 -12.06
C VAL A 262 -42.35 10.99 -13.16
N PHE A 263 -41.58 12.07 -13.30
CA PHE A 263 -40.48 12.09 -14.25
C PHE A 263 -39.36 11.22 -13.70
N PHE A 264 -38.76 10.40 -14.55
CA PHE A 264 -37.63 9.55 -14.19
C PHE A 264 -36.40 10.03 -14.97
N PRO A 265 -35.39 10.60 -14.30
CA PRO A 265 -34.17 11.02 -14.99
C PRO A 265 -33.46 9.77 -15.54
N SER A 266 -33.05 9.80 -16.81
CA SER A 266 -32.39 8.66 -17.48
C SER A 266 -30.89 8.57 -17.18
N LYS A 267 -30.32 9.61 -16.56
CA LYS A 267 -28.91 9.77 -16.16
C LYS A 267 -28.85 10.57 -14.84
N PRO A 268 -27.74 10.52 -14.08
CA PRO A 268 -27.52 11.42 -12.94
C PRO A 268 -27.58 12.91 -13.32
N THR A 269 -28.24 13.73 -12.50
CA THR A 269 -28.20 15.22 -12.55
C THR A 269 -27.57 15.78 -11.28
N ASP A 270 -27.27 17.08 -11.25
CA ASP A 270 -26.77 17.78 -10.05
C ASP A 270 -27.79 17.72 -8.90
N GLU A 271 -29.06 17.97 -9.20
CA GLU A 271 -30.17 17.99 -8.24
C GLU A 271 -30.44 16.60 -7.67
N LEU A 272 -30.42 15.57 -8.52
CA LEU A 272 -30.56 14.18 -8.08
C LEU A 272 -29.39 13.79 -7.17
N ALA A 273 -28.16 14.20 -7.51
CA ALA A 273 -27.00 13.96 -6.66
C ALA A 273 -27.18 14.61 -5.27
N GLN A 274 -27.67 15.86 -5.20
CA GLN A 274 -27.98 16.53 -3.93
C GLN A 274 -29.11 15.81 -3.15
N ILE A 275 -30.17 15.35 -3.81
CA ILE A 275 -31.26 14.57 -3.16
C ILE A 275 -30.71 13.28 -2.54
N ILE A 276 -29.86 12.53 -3.25
CA ILE A 276 -29.27 11.29 -2.76
C ILE A 276 -28.37 11.58 -1.54
N GLY A 277 -27.54 12.62 -1.62
CA GLY A 277 -26.67 12.99 -0.50
C GLY A 277 -27.44 13.36 0.77
N TYR A 278 -28.52 14.15 0.64
CA TYR A 278 -29.38 14.51 1.78
C TYR A 278 -30.19 13.33 2.30
N PHE A 279 -30.55 12.38 1.43
CA PHE A 279 -31.20 11.13 1.83
C PHE A 279 -30.29 10.26 2.71
N ILE A 280 -28.98 10.19 2.42
CA ILE A 280 -28.02 9.38 3.20
C ILE A 280 -27.85 9.87 4.64
N GLY A 281 -28.18 11.14 4.95
CA GLY A 281 -28.26 11.67 6.31
C GLY A 281 -29.68 11.59 6.90
N ASP A 282 -30.55 12.52 6.49
CA ASP A 282 -31.86 12.77 7.13
C ASP A 282 -33.04 12.00 6.49
N GLY A 283 -32.79 11.19 5.46
CA GLY A 283 -33.83 10.54 4.64
C GLY A 283 -34.10 9.08 5.02
N PHE A 284 -35.37 8.66 4.89
CA PHE A 284 -35.73 7.23 4.98
C PHE A 284 -36.99 6.88 4.20
N PHE A 285 -37.08 5.63 3.77
CA PHE A 285 -38.29 5.06 3.17
C PHE A 285 -39.31 4.72 4.27
N HIS A 286 -40.15 5.68 4.65
CA HIS A 286 -41.20 5.48 5.66
C HIS A 286 -42.22 4.40 5.26
N SER A 287 -42.45 4.21 3.96
CA SER A 287 -43.23 3.07 3.44
C SER A 287 -42.87 2.79 1.98
N ASN A 288 -43.44 1.72 1.40
CA ASN A 288 -43.39 1.43 -0.03
C ASN A 288 -44.10 2.47 -0.94
N ARG A 289 -44.53 3.62 -0.37
CA ARG A 289 -45.13 4.75 -1.07
C ARG A 289 -44.63 6.13 -0.60
N CYS A 290 -43.76 6.20 0.40
CA CYS A 290 -43.42 7.46 1.08
C CYS A 290 -41.92 7.53 1.37
N ILE A 291 -41.26 8.55 0.82
CA ILE A 291 -39.94 9.01 1.25
C ILE A 291 -40.16 10.12 2.28
N ARG A 292 -39.50 10.03 3.42
CA ARG A 292 -39.60 11.02 4.50
C ARG A 292 -38.23 11.61 4.83
N PHE A 293 -38.20 12.92 5.02
CA PHE A 293 -37.07 13.66 5.58
C PHE A 293 -37.50 14.37 6.87
N LYS A 294 -36.56 14.64 7.77
CA LYS A 294 -36.74 15.45 8.98
C LYS A 294 -35.71 16.58 8.97
N ASP A 295 -36.04 17.75 9.48
CA ASP A 295 -35.05 18.80 9.78
C ASP A 295 -35.61 19.74 10.86
N ALA A 296 -34.75 20.33 11.69
CA ALA A 296 -35.13 21.43 12.57
C ALA A 296 -35.56 22.70 11.78
N ARG A 297 -35.07 22.86 10.55
CA ARG A 297 -35.17 24.08 9.74
C ARG A 297 -36.08 23.86 8.52
N LYS A 298 -37.24 24.53 8.50
CA LYS A 298 -38.20 24.45 7.38
C LYS A 298 -37.57 24.84 6.02
N GLU A 299 -36.66 25.81 5.99
CA GLU A 299 -36.04 26.29 4.74
C GLU A 299 -35.24 25.21 3.99
N ILE A 300 -34.68 24.22 4.71
CA ILE A 300 -34.01 23.07 4.11
C ILE A 300 -35.04 22.19 3.41
N LEU A 301 -36.11 21.80 4.11
CA LEU A 301 -37.18 20.98 3.53
C LEU A 301 -37.88 21.69 2.37
N ASP A 302 -38.04 23.02 2.41
CA ASP A 302 -38.55 23.81 1.29
C ASP A 302 -37.63 23.74 0.06
N LYS A 303 -36.29 23.75 0.24
CA LYS A 303 -35.32 23.52 -0.85
C LYS A 303 -35.41 22.11 -1.41
N TYR A 304 -35.41 21.07 -0.56
CA TYR A 304 -35.47 19.68 -1.03
C TYR A 304 -36.81 19.36 -1.70
N ASN A 305 -37.93 19.92 -1.24
CA ASN A 305 -39.22 19.79 -1.91
C ASN A 305 -39.17 20.37 -3.34
N LYS A 306 -38.52 21.53 -3.53
CA LYS A 306 -38.26 22.09 -4.87
C LYS A 306 -37.34 21.22 -5.72
N LEU A 307 -36.34 20.55 -5.14
CA LEU A 307 -35.50 19.60 -5.88
C LEU A 307 -36.31 18.37 -6.35
N PHE A 308 -37.20 17.82 -5.52
CA PHE A 308 -38.11 16.74 -5.95
C PHE A 308 -39.07 17.19 -7.06
N LYS A 309 -39.53 18.45 -7.02
CA LYS A 309 -40.31 19.04 -8.12
C LYS A 309 -39.50 19.14 -9.42
N ILE A 310 -38.24 19.56 -9.36
CA ILE A 310 -37.37 19.67 -10.54
C ILE A 310 -37.05 18.29 -11.13
N VAL A 311 -36.61 17.33 -10.31
CA VAL A 311 -36.10 16.02 -10.79
C VAL A 311 -37.22 15.04 -11.15
N PHE A 312 -38.29 15.01 -10.37
CA PHE A 312 -39.32 13.98 -10.46
C PHE A 312 -40.74 14.52 -10.75
N ASN A 313 -40.91 15.84 -10.91
CA ASN A 313 -42.21 16.52 -10.98
C ASN A 313 -43.13 16.23 -9.77
N LEU A 314 -42.55 15.94 -8.60
CA LEU A 314 -43.27 15.60 -7.38
C LEU A 314 -43.06 16.63 -6.28
N GLU A 315 -44.16 17.09 -5.70
CA GLU A 315 -44.17 17.89 -4.47
C GLU A 315 -44.64 17.03 -3.29
N GLY A 316 -44.01 17.22 -2.14
CA GLY A 316 -44.36 16.61 -0.87
C GLY A 316 -44.96 17.61 0.12
N ASN A 317 -45.56 17.06 1.17
CA ASN A 317 -46.20 17.83 2.23
C ASN A 317 -45.24 18.07 3.38
N ILE A 318 -45.02 19.34 3.75
CA ILE A 318 -44.21 19.73 4.91
C ILE A 318 -45.13 19.98 6.10
N ARG A 319 -44.84 19.35 7.25
CA ARG A 319 -45.61 19.50 8.50
C ARG A 319 -44.71 19.77 9.69
N LYS A 320 -45.13 20.66 10.59
CA LYS A 320 -44.44 20.91 11.87
C LYS A 320 -44.73 19.78 12.88
N ARG A 321 -43.71 19.45 13.67
CA ARG A 321 -43.73 18.65 14.92
C ARG A 321 -43.10 19.49 16.03
N LYS A 322 -43.09 19.01 17.28
CA LYS A 322 -42.70 19.80 18.48
C LYS A 322 -41.45 20.67 18.23
N ASN A 323 -40.33 20.05 17.85
CA ASN A 323 -39.02 20.70 17.70
C ASN A 323 -38.43 20.59 16.27
N TYR A 324 -39.19 20.10 15.29
CA TYR A 324 -38.70 19.82 13.93
C TYR A 324 -39.83 19.81 12.89
N TYR A 325 -39.47 19.82 11.62
CA TYR A 325 -40.36 19.70 10.46
C TYR A 325 -40.16 18.36 9.75
N VAL A 326 -41.18 17.91 9.04
CA VAL A 326 -41.19 16.63 8.31
C VAL A 326 -41.70 16.85 6.90
N LEU A 327 -40.95 16.39 5.89
CA LEU A 327 -41.33 16.39 4.48
C LEU A 327 -41.68 14.96 4.05
N ASP A 328 -42.91 14.74 3.56
CA ASP A 328 -43.34 13.46 2.98
C ASP A 328 -43.49 13.59 1.46
N ILE A 329 -42.59 12.97 0.69
CA ILE A 329 -42.75 12.77 -0.77
C ILE A 329 -43.53 11.47 -0.98
N ASN A 330 -44.77 11.57 -1.49
CA ASN A 330 -45.69 10.43 -1.59
C ASN A 330 -45.83 9.93 -3.03
N SER A 331 -45.07 8.89 -3.39
CA SER A 331 -45.20 8.19 -4.67
C SER A 331 -44.70 6.75 -4.57
N LYS A 332 -45.55 5.78 -4.98
CA LYS A 332 -45.14 4.37 -5.12
C LYS A 332 -44.04 4.22 -6.16
N TYR A 333 -44.26 4.80 -7.35
CA TYR A 333 -43.38 4.62 -8.50
C TYR A 333 -41.99 5.23 -8.26
N LEU A 334 -41.90 6.31 -7.47
CA LEU A 334 -40.62 6.89 -7.04
C LEU A 334 -39.84 5.93 -6.13
N VAL A 335 -40.48 5.36 -5.11
CA VAL A 335 -39.85 4.40 -4.20
C VAL A 335 -39.43 3.12 -4.96
N ASP A 336 -40.25 2.65 -5.89
CA ASP A 336 -39.90 1.50 -6.74
C ASP A 336 -38.77 1.82 -7.74
N TRP A 337 -38.70 3.06 -8.26
CA TRP A 337 -37.60 3.52 -9.11
C TRP A 337 -36.28 3.61 -8.36
N PHE A 338 -36.27 4.15 -7.13
CA PHE A 338 -35.08 4.11 -6.28
C PHE A 338 -34.67 2.66 -6.00
N ARG A 339 -35.61 1.76 -5.69
CA ARG A 339 -35.29 0.33 -5.44
C ARG A 339 -34.67 -0.36 -6.65
N LYS A 340 -35.14 -0.03 -7.87
CA LYS A 340 -34.62 -0.59 -9.13
C LYS A 340 -33.25 -0.02 -9.52
N ASN A 341 -32.97 1.25 -9.23
CA ASN A 341 -31.83 1.98 -9.78
C ASN A 341 -30.71 2.27 -8.78
N ILE A 342 -31.05 2.43 -7.50
CA ILE A 342 -30.14 2.82 -6.42
C ILE A 342 -30.48 2.00 -5.14
N PRO A 343 -30.42 0.65 -5.20
CA PRO A 343 -30.88 -0.22 -4.12
C PRO A 343 -30.15 -0.04 -2.79
N VAL A 344 -28.90 0.47 -2.80
CA VAL A 344 -28.12 0.73 -1.57
C VAL A 344 -28.79 1.70 -0.59
N LEU A 345 -29.70 2.56 -1.07
CA LEU A 345 -30.49 3.47 -0.21
C LEU A 345 -31.56 2.75 0.63
N PHE A 346 -31.76 1.44 0.44
CA PHE A 346 -32.69 0.61 1.24
C PHE A 346 -32.00 -0.20 2.34
N ARG A 347 -30.68 -0.03 2.53
CA ARG A 347 -29.95 -0.63 3.66
C ARG A 347 -30.37 0.00 4.99
N LYS A 348 -30.03 -0.65 6.11
CA LYS A 348 -30.39 -0.16 7.45
C LYS A 348 -29.48 1.00 7.87
N THR A 349 -29.90 1.72 8.92
CA THR A 349 -29.03 2.68 9.61
C THR A 349 -27.79 1.96 10.17
N GLY A 350 -26.60 2.51 9.94
CA GLY A 350 -25.30 1.89 10.17
C GLY A 350 -24.75 1.06 8.99
N GLU A 351 -25.57 0.75 7.98
CA GLU A 351 -25.20 0.02 6.75
C GLU A 351 -25.18 0.95 5.51
N GLU A 352 -25.27 2.27 5.68
CA GLU A 352 -25.42 3.25 4.60
C GLU A 352 -24.22 3.25 3.64
N GLU A 353 -24.49 3.43 2.35
CA GLU A 353 -23.46 3.43 1.31
C GLU A 353 -23.71 4.50 0.23
N ILE A 354 -22.62 5.15 -0.18
CA ILE A 354 -22.58 6.00 -1.37
C ILE A 354 -22.74 5.11 -2.62
N PRO A 355 -23.74 5.34 -3.48
CA PRO A 355 -23.88 4.59 -4.73
C PRO A 355 -22.67 4.78 -5.64
N ASP A 356 -22.13 3.71 -6.21
CA ASP A 356 -20.79 3.73 -6.85
C ASP A 356 -20.65 4.73 -8.01
N PHE A 357 -21.74 4.97 -8.74
CA PHE A 357 -21.75 5.96 -9.82
C PHE A 357 -21.46 7.40 -9.34
N ILE A 358 -21.61 7.69 -8.03
CA ILE A 358 -21.27 9.00 -7.45
C ILE A 358 -19.75 9.26 -7.50
N PHE A 359 -18.90 8.22 -7.53
CA PHE A 359 -17.45 8.42 -7.72
C PHE A 359 -17.08 8.78 -9.17
N GLU A 360 -17.95 8.45 -10.13
CA GLU A 360 -17.75 8.57 -11.58
C GLU A 360 -18.42 9.82 -12.20
N VAL A 361 -19.48 10.36 -11.59
CA VAL A 361 -20.11 11.61 -12.05
C VAL A 361 -19.20 12.82 -11.84
N SER A 362 -19.41 13.87 -12.63
CA SER A 362 -18.52 15.05 -12.66
C SER A 362 -18.30 15.71 -11.29
N LYS A 363 -17.17 16.42 -11.12
CA LYS A 363 -16.88 17.21 -9.90
C LYS A 363 -18.03 18.14 -9.47
N LYS A 364 -18.85 18.64 -10.41
CA LYS A 364 -20.05 19.45 -10.11
C LYS A 364 -21.13 18.61 -9.40
N GLN A 365 -21.38 17.40 -9.88
CA GLN A 365 -22.35 16.47 -9.30
C GLN A 365 -21.86 15.89 -7.97
N ILE A 366 -20.55 15.59 -7.85
CA ILE A 366 -19.92 15.25 -6.55
C ILE A 366 -20.11 16.38 -5.53
N SER A 367 -19.93 17.64 -5.96
CA SER A 367 -20.11 18.81 -5.08
C SER A 367 -21.57 18.95 -4.62
N HIS A 368 -22.54 18.69 -5.49
CA HIS A 368 -23.97 18.69 -5.14
C HIS A 368 -24.33 17.52 -4.20
N PHE A 369 -23.81 16.32 -4.45
CA PHE A 369 -23.96 15.18 -3.54
C PHE A 369 -23.42 15.49 -2.13
N LEU A 370 -22.20 16.02 -2.05
CA LEU A 370 -21.62 16.45 -0.78
C LEU A 370 -22.43 17.58 -0.14
N LYS A 371 -23.02 18.50 -0.91
CA LYS A 371 -23.92 19.53 -0.37
C LYS A 371 -25.15 18.91 0.30
N GLY A 372 -25.71 17.85 -0.29
CA GLY A 372 -26.77 17.05 0.32
C GLY A 372 -26.37 16.51 1.69
N ILE A 373 -25.22 15.83 1.75
CA ILE A 373 -24.67 15.26 2.99
C ILE A 373 -24.40 16.34 4.05
N TYR A 374 -23.82 17.49 3.67
CA TYR A 374 -23.50 18.58 4.60
C TYR A 374 -24.71 19.43 5.03
N ASP A 375 -25.80 19.48 4.25
CA ASP A 375 -27.04 20.16 4.65
C ASP A 375 -27.69 19.50 5.87
N ALA A 376 -27.70 18.17 5.88
CA ALA A 376 -28.06 17.31 7.02
C ALA A 376 -26.97 17.37 8.12
N GLU A 377 -26.03 16.42 8.07
CA GLU A 377 -25.05 16.08 9.13
C GLU A 377 -23.91 17.10 9.31
N GLY A 378 -23.71 17.99 8.34
CA GLY A 378 -22.61 18.96 8.37
C GLY A 378 -22.83 20.07 9.40
N PHE A 379 -21.82 20.48 10.15
CA PHE A 379 -21.91 21.63 11.07
C PHE A 379 -20.69 22.54 11.02
N VAL A 380 -20.82 23.75 11.59
CA VAL A 380 -19.78 24.78 11.56
C VAL A 380 -19.46 25.23 12.98
N SER A 381 -18.23 25.00 13.42
CA SER A 381 -17.75 25.42 14.74
C SER A 381 -16.95 26.70 14.64
N LEU A 382 -17.50 27.81 15.16
CA LEU A 382 -16.78 29.08 15.25
C LEU A 382 -15.56 28.98 16.20
N LYS A 383 -15.72 28.31 17.35
CA LYS A 383 -14.66 28.15 18.36
C LYS A 383 -13.46 27.36 17.82
N ALA A 384 -13.70 26.22 17.16
CA ALA A 384 -12.65 25.42 16.54
C ALA A 384 -12.31 25.84 15.09
N ARG A 385 -13.02 26.85 14.56
CA ARG A 385 -12.81 27.49 13.25
C ARG A 385 -12.85 26.51 12.06
N GLN A 386 -13.78 25.57 12.11
CA GLN A 386 -13.80 24.42 11.19
C GLN A 386 -15.23 24.01 10.77
N VAL A 387 -15.33 23.47 9.55
CA VAL A 387 -16.50 22.74 9.05
C VAL A 387 -16.34 21.26 9.40
N CYS A 388 -17.41 20.62 9.86
CA CYS A 388 -17.39 19.25 10.37
C CYS A 388 -18.53 18.42 9.79
N ILE A 389 -18.40 17.10 9.83
CA ILE A 389 -19.49 16.12 9.66
C ILE A 389 -19.18 14.88 10.52
N THR A 390 -20.20 14.26 11.13
CA THR A 390 -20.06 13.07 11.99
C THR A 390 -20.97 11.93 11.50
N THR A 391 -20.56 10.67 11.63
CA THR A 391 -21.45 9.48 11.54
C THR A 391 -20.87 8.33 12.39
N THR A 392 -21.68 7.33 12.72
CA THR A 392 -21.23 6.05 13.29
C THR A 392 -20.70 5.06 12.23
N ASN A 393 -20.87 5.36 10.94
CA ASN A 393 -20.46 4.49 9.83
C ASN A 393 -19.07 4.90 9.29
N LYS A 394 -18.04 4.09 9.61
CA LYS A 394 -16.64 4.38 9.21
C LYS A 394 -16.47 4.42 7.70
N ALA A 395 -16.96 3.40 6.99
CA ALA A 395 -16.78 3.24 5.55
C ALA A 395 -17.48 4.36 4.76
N LEU A 396 -18.67 4.80 5.19
CA LEU A 396 -19.30 6.01 4.65
C LEU A 396 -18.41 7.24 4.85
N MET A 397 -17.82 7.42 6.03
CA MET A 397 -16.97 8.58 6.30
C MET A 397 -15.67 8.58 5.48
N GLU A 398 -15.02 7.44 5.33
CA GLU A 398 -13.84 7.25 4.46
C GLU A 398 -14.19 7.53 2.99
N LYS A 399 -15.35 7.03 2.52
CA LYS A 399 -15.88 7.33 1.17
C LYS A 399 -16.23 8.82 0.98
N ILE A 400 -16.76 9.52 2.00
CA ILE A 400 -16.99 10.99 1.97
C ILE A 400 -15.67 11.75 1.88
N GLN A 401 -14.65 11.35 2.66
CA GLN A 401 -13.32 11.98 2.66
C GLN A 401 -12.67 11.91 1.27
N PHE A 402 -12.76 10.75 0.62
CA PHE A 402 -12.26 10.54 -0.73
C PHE A 402 -12.94 11.44 -1.77
N LEU A 403 -14.27 11.63 -1.69
CA LEU A 403 -15.00 12.58 -2.55
C LEU A 403 -14.59 14.04 -2.30
N LEU A 404 -14.34 14.43 -1.04
CA LEU A 404 -13.80 15.75 -0.70
C LEU A 404 -12.39 15.93 -1.31
N LEU A 405 -11.54 14.91 -1.25
CA LEU A 405 -10.19 14.95 -1.82
C LEU A 405 -10.19 15.00 -3.36
N LYS A 406 -11.16 14.38 -4.05
CA LYS A 406 -11.40 14.60 -5.50
C LYS A 406 -11.70 16.06 -5.83
N LEU A 407 -12.25 16.85 -4.91
CA LEU A 407 -12.45 18.29 -5.08
C LEU A 407 -11.23 19.14 -4.66
N GLY A 408 -10.19 18.53 -4.11
CA GLY A 408 -9.04 19.24 -3.51
C GLY A 408 -9.35 19.82 -2.13
N ILE A 409 -10.31 19.25 -1.40
CA ILE A 409 -10.67 19.64 -0.03
C ILE A 409 -10.03 18.63 0.92
N LEU A 410 -9.03 19.09 1.68
CA LEU A 410 -8.39 18.29 2.73
C LEU A 410 -9.30 18.24 3.96
N ALA A 411 -9.61 17.03 4.41
CA ALA A 411 -10.43 16.78 5.60
C ALA A 411 -9.70 15.82 6.55
N THR A 412 -9.41 16.29 7.76
CA THR A 412 -8.75 15.52 8.84
C THR A 412 -9.73 14.50 9.43
N PHE A 413 -9.32 13.25 9.57
CA PHE A 413 -10.17 12.16 10.09
C PHE A 413 -9.96 11.96 11.59
N TYR A 414 -11.07 11.87 12.33
CA TYR A 414 -11.08 11.68 13.78
C TYR A 414 -12.00 10.53 14.17
N ILE A 415 -11.57 9.77 15.19
CA ILE A 415 -12.36 8.75 15.86
C ILE A 415 -12.61 9.26 17.29
N GLU A 416 -13.86 9.41 17.68
CA GLU A 416 -14.29 9.77 19.03
C GLU A 416 -14.81 8.51 19.72
N ASN A 417 -13.97 7.90 20.55
CA ASN A 417 -14.33 6.70 21.30
C ASN A 417 -15.34 7.04 22.39
N ARG A 418 -16.50 6.36 22.41
CA ARG A 418 -17.60 6.64 23.35
C ARG A 418 -17.80 5.54 24.41
N GLY A 419 -16.75 4.75 24.67
CA GLY A 419 -16.72 3.73 25.72
C GLY A 419 -17.74 2.62 25.48
N LYS A 420 -18.89 2.69 26.19
CA LYS A 420 -20.00 1.73 26.06
C LYS A 420 -20.85 1.91 24.80
N TRP A 421 -20.65 2.99 24.04
CA TRP A 421 -21.37 3.29 22.80
C TRP A 421 -20.47 3.13 21.58
N SER A 422 -21.08 2.91 20.42
CA SER A 422 -20.36 2.87 19.14
C SER A 422 -19.53 4.14 18.92
N ASN A 423 -18.32 3.95 18.40
CA ASN A 423 -17.41 5.04 18.08
C ASN A 423 -18.03 5.95 17.02
N THR A 424 -17.84 7.26 17.17
CA THR A 424 -18.28 8.24 16.16
C THR A 424 -17.08 8.71 15.34
N TYR A 425 -17.22 8.64 14.02
CA TYR A 425 -16.23 9.05 13.04
C TYR A 425 -16.55 10.48 12.60
N ARG A 426 -15.55 11.35 12.54
CA ARG A 426 -15.72 12.77 12.23
C ARG A 426 -14.68 13.28 11.25
N LEU A 427 -15.10 14.01 10.23
CA LEU A 427 -14.21 14.77 9.36
C LEU A 427 -14.19 16.25 9.76
N HIS A 428 -13.01 16.85 9.80
CA HIS A 428 -12.80 18.28 10.02
C HIS A 428 -12.11 18.94 8.82
N ILE A 429 -12.70 20.01 8.28
CA ILE A 429 -12.10 20.89 7.28
C ILE A 429 -11.78 22.21 8.00
N ASN A 430 -10.50 22.55 8.15
CA ASN A 430 -10.05 23.69 8.94
C ASN A 430 -8.97 24.58 8.27
N ASP A 431 -8.32 24.11 7.20
CA ASP A 431 -7.36 24.93 6.46
C ASP A 431 -8.05 25.92 5.50
N LYS A 432 -7.35 27.02 5.20
CA LYS A 432 -7.88 28.15 4.43
C LYS A 432 -8.05 27.88 2.92
N LYS A 433 -7.28 26.94 2.34
CA LYS A 433 -7.42 26.55 0.93
C LYS A 433 -8.67 25.65 0.79
N SER A 434 -8.80 24.63 1.63
CA SER A 434 -9.95 23.71 1.65
C SER A 434 -11.27 24.38 2.04
N LEU A 435 -11.29 25.27 3.04
CA LEU A 435 -12.51 26.01 3.42
C LEU A 435 -13.02 26.95 2.30
N LYS A 436 -12.11 27.55 1.51
CA LYS A 436 -12.49 28.34 0.32
C LYS A 436 -13.11 27.47 -0.77
N ILE A 437 -12.52 26.30 -1.04
CA ILE A 437 -13.04 25.36 -2.03
C ILE A 437 -14.39 24.79 -1.58
N PHE A 438 -14.50 24.39 -0.31
CA PHE A 438 -15.75 23.95 0.31
C PHE A 438 -16.86 24.99 0.14
N LYS A 439 -16.63 26.27 0.50
CA LYS A 439 -17.63 27.33 0.32
C LYS A 439 -18.04 27.47 -1.16
N ARG A 440 -17.07 27.51 -2.08
CA ARG A 440 -17.31 27.76 -3.50
C ARG A 440 -18.07 26.63 -4.20
N CYS A 441 -17.78 25.38 -3.85
CA CYS A 441 -18.27 24.20 -4.57
C CYS A 441 -19.44 23.53 -3.85
N ILE A 442 -19.42 23.49 -2.52
CA ILE A 442 -20.40 22.81 -1.68
C ILE A 442 -21.25 23.87 -0.96
N GLY A 443 -20.69 24.54 0.05
CA GLY A 443 -21.39 25.49 0.94
C GLY A 443 -22.60 24.88 1.64
N PHE A 444 -23.36 25.69 2.36
CA PHE A 444 -24.62 25.23 2.98
C PHE A 444 -25.87 25.77 2.25
N THR A 445 -27.01 25.11 2.42
CA THR A 445 -28.33 25.66 2.09
C THR A 445 -28.88 26.45 3.28
N ALA A 446 -28.55 26.04 4.51
CA ALA A 446 -28.94 26.74 5.73
C ALA A 446 -28.16 28.05 5.89
N LYS A 447 -28.89 29.14 6.11
CA LYS A 447 -28.30 30.48 6.28
C LYS A 447 -27.35 30.52 7.48
N ASP A 448 -27.75 29.95 8.61
CA ASP A 448 -26.96 29.97 9.84
C ASP A 448 -25.61 29.25 9.70
N LYS A 449 -25.58 28.10 8.99
CA LYS A 449 -24.34 27.36 8.71
C LYS A 449 -23.45 28.15 7.75
N GLU A 450 -24.02 28.77 6.71
CA GLU A 450 -23.30 29.56 5.72
C GLU A 450 -22.74 30.88 6.31
N GLU A 451 -23.47 31.58 7.16
CA GLU A 451 -23.01 32.79 7.87
C GLU A 451 -21.80 32.48 8.77
N LYS A 452 -21.85 31.38 9.53
CA LYS A 452 -20.73 30.91 10.37
C LYS A 452 -19.48 30.56 9.53
N LEU A 453 -19.66 29.94 8.36
CA LEU A 453 -18.58 29.66 7.41
C LEU A 453 -17.94 30.96 6.89
N ASN A 454 -18.76 31.96 6.58
CA ASN A 454 -18.29 33.29 6.17
C ASN A 454 -17.51 34.01 7.28
N GLU A 455 -17.91 33.88 8.55
CA GLU A 455 -17.19 34.46 9.68
C GLU A 455 -15.78 33.85 9.87
N ILE A 456 -15.67 32.52 9.79
CA ILE A 456 -14.38 31.80 9.87
C ILE A 456 -13.42 32.28 8.77
N LEU A 457 -13.95 32.44 7.55
CA LEU A 457 -13.19 32.93 6.39
C LEU A 457 -12.79 34.42 6.54
N LYS A 458 -13.63 35.28 7.12
CA LYS A 458 -13.27 36.68 7.43
C LYS A 458 -12.12 36.75 8.44
N LYS A 459 -12.17 35.98 9.53
CA LYS A 459 -11.15 35.97 10.60
C LYS A 459 -9.83 35.25 10.21
N SER A 460 -9.67 34.82 8.95
CA SER A 460 -8.68 33.82 8.51
C SER A 460 -7.22 34.29 8.30
N LYS A 461 -6.73 35.37 8.93
CA LYS A 461 -5.29 35.71 8.83
C LYS A 461 -4.40 34.60 9.42
N ASN A 462 -4.77 34.08 10.59
CA ASN A 462 -4.04 33.04 11.31
C ASN A 462 -4.86 31.72 11.36
N LEU A 463 -5.11 31.10 10.21
CA LEU A 463 -5.50 29.68 10.15
C LEU A 463 -4.23 28.89 9.82
N ASN A 464 -3.64 28.25 10.83
CA ASN A 464 -2.35 27.57 10.69
C ASN A 464 -2.43 26.41 9.70
N PHE A 465 -1.48 26.35 8.77
CA PHE A 465 -1.21 25.17 7.98
C PHE A 465 -0.74 24.04 8.91
N ARG A 466 -1.49 22.93 8.97
CA ARG A 466 -1.09 21.69 9.65
C ARG A 466 -0.17 20.79 8.81
N PHE A 467 -0.05 21.10 7.52
CA PHE A 467 0.61 20.30 6.50
C PHE A 467 1.52 21.23 5.68
N THR A 468 2.60 20.71 5.11
CA THR A 468 3.43 21.47 4.18
C THR A 468 3.42 20.85 2.80
N SER A 469 3.51 21.68 1.75
CA SER A 469 3.77 21.23 0.40
C SER A 469 5.24 20.87 0.14
N PHE A 470 6.15 21.24 1.04
CA PHE A 470 7.57 21.42 0.75
C PHE A 470 8.45 20.58 1.70
N PRO A 471 9.25 19.63 1.19
CA PRO A 471 9.98 18.66 2.00
C PRO A 471 11.27 19.24 2.61
N TYR A 472 11.28 20.52 2.99
CA TYR A 472 12.46 21.18 3.56
C TYR A 472 12.12 22.01 4.80
N LYS A 473 12.96 21.88 5.82
CA LYS A 473 13.01 22.77 6.98
C LYS A 473 13.55 24.14 6.58
N MET A 474 13.11 25.18 7.27
CA MET A 474 13.51 26.56 7.00
C MET A 474 15.03 26.77 7.09
N ARG A 475 15.70 26.12 8.05
CA ARG A 475 17.17 26.16 8.20
C ARG A 475 17.90 25.56 7.02
N TYR A 476 17.56 24.32 6.64
CA TYR A 476 18.13 23.65 5.47
C TYR A 476 17.87 24.44 4.18
N PHE A 477 16.63 24.91 3.97
CA PHE A 477 16.26 25.68 2.79
C PHE A 477 16.98 27.04 2.72
N TYR A 478 17.13 27.72 3.87
CA TYR A 478 17.86 28.99 3.93
C TYR A 478 19.33 28.81 3.58
N ASN A 479 20.02 27.89 4.27
CA ASN A 479 21.46 27.68 4.12
C ASN A 479 21.83 27.25 2.69
N ASN A 480 21.10 26.29 2.12
CA ASN A 480 21.43 25.69 0.82
C ASN A 480 20.86 26.47 -0.39
N TYR A 481 19.81 27.27 -0.23
CA TYR A 481 19.13 27.93 -1.36
C TYR A 481 18.94 29.44 -1.21
N LEU A 482 18.51 29.95 -0.06
CA LEU A 482 18.14 31.38 0.07
C LEU A 482 19.31 32.31 0.42
N LYS A 483 20.36 31.82 1.09
CA LYS A 483 21.50 32.65 1.54
C LYS A 483 22.16 33.44 0.39
N GLN A 484 22.19 32.86 -0.82
CA GLN A 484 22.70 33.49 -2.06
C GLN A 484 21.74 34.52 -2.72
N THR A 485 20.56 34.78 -2.14
CA THR A 485 19.49 35.58 -2.77
C THR A 485 19.30 36.97 -2.19
N GLY A 486 20.15 37.38 -1.23
CA GLY A 486 20.01 38.63 -0.48
C GLY A 486 18.85 38.66 0.53
N ILE A 487 17.93 37.69 0.50
CA ILE A 487 16.88 37.54 1.51
C ILE A 487 17.52 37.15 2.85
N SER A 488 17.54 38.07 3.81
CA SER A 488 18.01 37.85 5.17
C SER A 488 16.86 37.57 6.16
N TYR A 489 17.18 36.91 7.27
CA TYR A 489 16.30 36.70 8.42
C TYR A 489 17.06 36.94 9.71
N HIS A 490 16.44 37.60 10.69
CA HIS A 490 17.05 37.84 12.01
C HIS A 490 17.17 36.54 12.84
N HIS A 491 16.35 35.54 12.56
CA HIS A 491 16.43 34.21 13.15
C HIS A 491 15.93 33.14 12.17
N VAL A 492 16.63 32.02 12.04
CA VAL A 492 16.29 30.91 11.14
C VAL A 492 16.04 29.64 11.96
N GLY A 493 14.77 29.42 12.30
CA GLY A 493 14.31 28.22 13.00
C GLY A 493 14.35 26.96 12.13
N ASP A 494 14.38 25.80 12.78
CA ASP A 494 14.45 24.48 12.14
C ASP A 494 13.06 23.87 11.80
N SER A 495 12.01 24.69 11.75
CA SER A 495 10.66 24.23 11.43
C SER A 495 10.44 24.05 9.93
N TYR A 496 9.56 23.11 9.56
CA TYR A 496 9.10 22.97 8.17
C TYR A 496 8.51 24.26 7.63
N CYS A 497 8.88 24.63 6.39
CA CYS A 497 8.33 25.81 5.75
C CYS A 497 6.83 25.62 5.46
N THR A 498 6.00 26.63 5.69
CA THR A 498 4.56 26.58 5.35
C THR A 498 4.31 27.19 3.98
N ASP A 499 3.23 26.77 3.30
CA ASP A 499 2.78 27.35 2.03
C ASP A 499 2.79 28.89 2.04
N LEU A 500 2.22 29.50 3.10
CA LEU A 500 2.17 30.96 3.25
C LEU A 500 3.57 31.58 3.33
N LYS A 501 4.54 30.89 3.95
CA LYS A 501 5.92 31.36 4.04
C LYS A 501 6.65 31.22 2.70
N LEU A 502 6.36 30.18 1.92
CA LEU A 502 6.85 30.01 0.56
C LEU A 502 6.28 31.06 -0.40
N GLU A 503 4.98 31.35 -0.29
CA GLU A 503 4.32 32.44 -1.02
C GLU A 503 5.02 33.78 -0.72
N GLN A 504 5.24 34.12 0.57
CA GLN A 504 6.03 35.31 0.99
C GLN A 504 7.50 35.34 0.54
N ILE A 505 8.13 34.18 0.32
CA ILE A 505 9.51 34.10 -0.20
C ILE A 505 9.50 34.32 -1.71
N LEU A 506 8.53 33.74 -2.42
CA LEU A 506 8.36 33.88 -3.86
C LEU A 506 8.19 35.35 -4.28
N ASP A 507 7.40 36.10 -3.52
CA ASP A 507 7.16 37.54 -3.70
C ASP A 507 8.42 38.40 -3.48
N LYS A 508 9.35 37.94 -2.63
CA LYS A 508 10.60 38.65 -2.30
C LYS A 508 11.78 38.31 -3.21
N LEU A 509 11.73 37.21 -3.95
CA LEU A 509 12.84 36.80 -4.82
C LEU A 509 12.94 37.72 -6.05
N GLY A 510 14.12 38.25 -6.32
CA GLY A 510 14.45 38.92 -7.58
C GLY A 510 14.35 37.99 -8.79
N ASN A 511 14.23 38.55 -10.00
CA ASN A 511 14.02 37.75 -11.23
C ASN A 511 15.20 36.83 -11.56
N ASN A 512 16.41 37.20 -11.14
CA ASN A 512 17.63 36.43 -11.38
C ASN A 512 17.63 35.05 -10.67
N HIS A 513 16.75 34.81 -9.70
CA HIS A 513 16.66 33.56 -8.93
C HIS A 513 15.59 32.59 -9.48
N GLN A 514 15.39 32.55 -10.80
CA GLN A 514 14.31 31.80 -11.44
C GLN A 514 14.33 30.29 -11.12
N ARG A 515 15.50 29.66 -10.92
CA ARG A 515 15.62 28.26 -10.48
C ARG A 515 14.92 28.01 -9.13
N ILE A 516 15.09 28.92 -8.17
CA ILE A 516 14.47 28.84 -6.85
C ILE A 516 12.97 29.15 -6.95
N LYS A 517 12.58 30.17 -7.72
CA LYS A 517 11.16 30.47 -8.00
C LYS A 517 10.43 29.27 -8.60
N ASN A 518 11.05 28.58 -9.56
CA ASN A 518 10.49 27.38 -10.18
C ASN A 518 10.37 26.21 -9.19
N MET A 519 11.39 25.98 -8.35
CA MET A 519 11.34 24.94 -7.30
C MET A 519 10.22 25.19 -6.28
N ILE A 520 10.09 26.43 -5.78
CA ILE A 520 9.00 26.82 -4.86
C ILE A 520 7.64 26.58 -5.53
N LYS A 521 7.46 27.03 -6.78
CA LYS A 521 6.20 26.84 -7.53
C LYS A 521 5.86 25.37 -7.75
N GLN A 522 6.84 24.52 -8.10
CA GLN A 522 6.62 23.08 -8.28
C GLN A 522 6.05 22.41 -7.03
N TYR A 523 6.48 22.82 -5.83
CA TYR A 523 5.94 22.30 -4.58
C TYR A 523 4.62 22.99 -4.17
N LEU A 524 4.50 24.33 -4.26
CA LEU A 524 3.23 25.03 -3.96
C LEU A 524 2.03 24.54 -4.79
N TYR A 525 2.30 24.05 -6.01
CA TYR A 525 1.30 23.52 -6.93
C TYR A 525 1.41 22.00 -7.17
N SER A 526 2.15 21.26 -6.34
CA SER A 526 2.21 19.80 -6.39
C SER A 526 0.87 19.15 -6.04
N ASP A 527 0.70 17.89 -6.40
CA ASP A 527 -0.41 17.06 -5.92
C ASP A 527 -0.04 16.30 -4.62
N ILE A 528 1.08 16.68 -3.97
CA ILE A 528 1.64 16.05 -2.77
C ILE A 528 1.66 17.05 -1.61
N ILE A 529 1.32 16.61 -0.40
CA ILE A 529 1.68 17.29 0.85
C ILE A 529 2.33 16.30 1.83
N TRP A 530 2.98 16.86 2.84
CA TRP A 530 3.71 16.13 3.88
C TRP A 530 2.95 16.23 5.20
N ALA A 531 2.62 15.07 5.77
CA ALA A 531 1.78 14.93 6.95
C ALA A 531 2.54 14.27 8.10
N ARG A 532 2.25 14.68 9.35
CA ARG A 532 2.69 13.90 10.53
C ARG A 532 1.91 12.59 10.60
N PHE A 533 2.59 11.56 11.09
CA PHE A 533 2.03 10.25 11.38
C PHE A 533 2.50 9.74 12.74
N ASN A 534 1.76 8.79 13.30
CA ASN A 534 2.21 7.93 14.37
C ASN A 534 2.40 6.52 13.80
N ILE A 535 3.35 5.76 14.34
CA ILE A 535 3.58 4.35 14.01
C ILE A 535 3.44 3.47 15.26
N GLU A 536 2.87 2.29 15.10
CA GLU A 536 2.56 1.33 16.17
C GLU A 536 2.82 -0.09 15.65
N LYS A 537 3.72 -0.86 16.29
CA LYS A 537 3.92 -2.28 15.95
C LYS A 537 2.81 -3.10 16.59
N ILE A 538 2.04 -3.81 15.78
CA ILE A 538 0.87 -4.61 16.19
C ILE A 538 1.07 -6.07 15.82
N LYS A 539 0.43 -6.99 16.57
CA LYS A 539 0.32 -8.39 16.13
C LYS A 539 -0.56 -8.46 14.89
N SER A 540 -0.19 -9.32 13.95
CA SER A 540 -0.88 -9.53 12.68
C SER A 540 -2.23 -10.21 12.89
N ASP A 541 -3.27 -9.65 12.28
CA ASP A 541 -4.67 -10.09 12.34
C ASP A 541 -5.17 -10.71 11.03
N VAL A 542 -4.25 -11.02 10.11
CA VAL A 542 -4.55 -11.59 8.78
C VAL A 542 -3.54 -12.66 8.39
N GLU A 543 -3.99 -13.70 7.69
CA GLU A 543 -3.12 -14.79 7.21
C GLU A 543 -2.21 -14.37 6.05
N TYR A 544 -2.66 -13.42 5.23
CA TYR A 544 -1.99 -13.02 3.98
C TYR A 544 -1.81 -11.50 3.89
N VAL A 545 -0.89 -11.11 3.01
CA VAL A 545 -0.54 -9.75 2.62
C VAL A 545 -0.49 -9.65 1.08
N TRP A 546 -0.93 -8.55 0.49
CA TRP A 546 -0.99 -8.23 -0.94
C TRP A 546 -0.18 -6.97 -1.27
N ASP A 547 0.29 -6.76 -2.48
CA ASP A 547 1.00 -5.52 -2.89
C ASP A 547 0.80 -5.30 -4.40
N ILE A 548 1.05 -4.08 -4.89
CA ILE A 548 0.81 -3.69 -6.28
C ILE A 548 2.11 -3.19 -6.89
N GLU A 549 2.62 -3.93 -7.86
CA GLU A 549 3.63 -3.42 -8.80
C GLU A 549 2.98 -2.33 -9.66
N VAL A 550 3.59 -1.15 -9.80
CA VAL A 550 3.10 -0.07 -10.68
C VAL A 550 4.24 0.44 -11.54
N GLU A 551 4.11 0.20 -12.85
CA GLU A 551 5.14 0.50 -13.85
C GLU A 551 5.59 1.97 -13.84
N HIS A 552 6.89 2.18 -14.06
CA HIS A 552 7.63 3.46 -14.06
C HIS A 552 7.66 4.23 -12.73
N ASN A 553 6.50 4.58 -12.17
CA ASN A 553 6.42 5.44 -11.00
C ASN A 553 6.71 4.70 -9.70
N ASN A 554 6.61 3.36 -9.68
CA ASN A 554 6.98 2.52 -8.54
C ASN A 554 6.26 2.90 -7.22
N ASN A 555 5.02 3.39 -7.34
CA ASN A 555 4.20 3.81 -6.21
C ASN A 555 2.71 3.84 -6.56
N PHE A 556 1.87 3.84 -5.52
CA PHE A 556 0.42 4.01 -5.64
C PHE A 556 -0.17 4.75 -4.42
N ILE A 557 -1.45 5.13 -4.50
CA ILE A 557 -2.18 5.70 -3.36
C ILE A 557 -2.97 4.61 -2.62
N GLY A 558 -2.44 4.13 -1.49
CA GLY A 558 -3.14 3.25 -0.54
C GLY A 558 -3.54 4.02 0.73
N ASN A 559 -4.81 3.94 1.14
CA ASN A 559 -5.36 4.62 2.31
C ASN A 559 -4.99 6.11 2.40
N LEU A 560 -5.05 6.84 1.29
CA LEU A 560 -4.65 8.27 1.21
C LEU A 560 -3.19 8.53 1.68
N VAL A 561 -2.30 7.56 1.50
CA VAL A 561 -0.85 7.68 1.65
C VAL A 561 -0.18 7.25 0.34
N ILE A 562 0.94 7.89 -0.02
CA ILE A 562 1.72 7.48 -1.19
C ILE A 562 2.67 6.36 -0.75
N GLN A 563 2.36 5.13 -1.17
CA GLN A 563 3.06 3.89 -0.82
C GLN A 563 3.95 3.48 -2.01
N HIS A 564 5.17 3.00 -1.75
CA HIS A 564 6.05 2.45 -2.80
C HIS A 564 5.48 1.10 -3.28
N ASN A 565 5.82 0.60 -4.48
CA ASN A 565 5.55 -0.82 -4.80
C ASN A 565 6.54 -1.76 -4.09
N SER A 566 6.24 -3.06 -4.06
CA SER A 566 7.31 -4.06 -3.96
C SER A 566 8.25 -3.93 -5.18
N ARG A 567 9.56 -3.97 -4.93
CA ARG A 567 10.62 -3.55 -5.86
C ARG A 567 11.66 -4.65 -5.99
N TRP A 568 11.56 -5.47 -7.03
CA TRP A 568 12.55 -6.50 -7.38
C TRP A 568 12.98 -6.42 -8.84
N ALA A 569 14.18 -6.97 -9.08
CA ALA A 569 15.19 -6.43 -9.99
C ALA A 569 15.53 -4.96 -9.64
N THR A 570 16.82 -4.66 -9.48
CA THR A 570 17.28 -3.30 -9.15
C THR A 570 16.97 -2.32 -10.27
N HIS A 571 16.95 -2.81 -11.52
CA HIS A 571 16.44 -2.15 -12.71
C HIS A 571 15.80 -3.17 -13.68
N GLY A 572 14.74 -2.77 -14.37
CA GLY A 572 13.98 -3.60 -15.33
C GLY A 572 12.82 -4.39 -14.70
N ASP A 573 11.74 -4.61 -15.46
CA ASP A 573 10.54 -5.35 -14.99
C ASP A 573 10.82 -6.84 -14.75
N VAL A 574 10.06 -7.51 -13.87
CA VAL A 574 10.21 -8.95 -13.57
C VAL A 574 9.83 -9.81 -14.78
N THR A 575 10.82 -10.11 -15.61
CA THR A 575 10.68 -10.68 -16.96
C THR A 575 11.75 -11.73 -17.24
N LYS A 576 11.48 -12.60 -18.22
CA LYS A 576 12.42 -13.64 -18.67
C LYS A 576 13.75 -13.07 -19.21
N SER A 577 13.80 -11.81 -19.65
CA SER A 577 15.02 -11.10 -20.05
C SER A 577 15.82 -10.60 -18.82
N ASN A 578 15.14 -10.02 -17.83
CA ASN A 578 15.76 -9.39 -16.67
C ASN A 578 16.12 -10.34 -15.52
N ALA A 579 15.64 -11.59 -15.52
CA ALA A 579 16.12 -12.61 -14.60
C ALA A 579 17.62 -12.93 -14.84
N HIS A 580 18.36 -13.26 -13.79
CA HIS A 580 19.76 -13.73 -13.88
C HIS A 580 19.87 -15.14 -14.51
N PRO A 581 21.06 -15.59 -14.94
CA PRO A 581 22.28 -14.83 -15.19
C PRO A 581 22.16 -13.92 -16.42
N HIS A 582 22.97 -12.86 -16.48
CA HIS A 582 23.16 -12.07 -17.71
C HIS A 582 24.38 -12.57 -18.49
N THR A 583 24.37 -12.39 -19.80
CA THR A 583 25.42 -12.88 -20.71
C THR A 583 26.07 -11.75 -21.52
N ASP A 584 27.27 -12.00 -22.03
CA ASP A 584 27.89 -11.14 -23.03
C ASP A 584 27.23 -11.27 -24.41
N CYS A 585 27.66 -10.44 -25.40
CA CYS A 585 27.06 -10.45 -26.75
C CYS A 585 27.20 -11.77 -27.52
N LYS A 586 27.94 -12.75 -26.99
CA LYS A 586 28.32 -14.01 -27.67
C LYS A 586 27.85 -15.27 -26.94
N GLU A 587 27.08 -15.13 -25.85
CA GLU A 587 26.65 -16.25 -24.98
C GLU A 587 27.85 -17.13 -24.55
N ASN A 588 28.91 -16.47 -24.08
CA ASN A 588 30.19 -17.07 -23.72
C ASN A 588 30.50 -16.89 -22.23
N ILE A 589 30.17 -15.72 -21.67
CA ILE A 589 30.30 -15.37 -20.26
C ILE A 589 28.90 -15.30 -19.66
N ALA A 590 28.72 -15.84 -18.45
CA ALA A 590 27.50 -15.71 -17.65
C ALA A 590 27.81 -15.08 -16.28
N VAL A 591 26.99 -14.13 -15.84
CA VAL A 591 27.15 -13.39 -14.57
C VAL A 591 25.88 -13.44 -13.73
N VAL A 592 26.01 -13.86 -12.48
CA VAL A 592 25.01 -13.63 -11.41
C VAL A 592 25.52 -12.56 -10.44
N HIS A 593 24.61 -11.75 -9.89
CA HIS A 593 24.96 -10.60 -9.06
C HIS A 593 23.90 -10.31 -7.99
N ASN A 594 24.38 -10.07 -6.77
CA ASN A 594 23.65 -9.55 -5.62
C ASN A 594 24.26 -8.21 -5.24
N GLY A 595 23.47 -7.14 -5.13
CA GLY A 595 23.99 -5.81 -4.79
C GLY A 595 23.31 -4.72 -5.62
N VAL A 596 23.99 -3.59 -5.79
CA VAL A 596 23.54 -2.44 -6.60
C VAL A 596 24.73 -1.82 -7.33
N ILE A 597 24.69 -1.82 -8.67
CA ILE A 597 25.72 -1.16 -9.48
C ILE A 597 25.31 0.31 -9.72
N GLU A 598 25.67 1.22 -8.80
CA GLU A 598 25.23 2.62 -8.80
C GLU A 598 25.47 3.36 -10.13
N ASN A 599 26.63 3.11 -10.75
CA ASN A 599 27.08 3.80 -11.95
C ASN A 599 26.67 3.10 -13.26
N PHE A 600 25.85 2.05 -13.22
CA PHE A 600 25.53 1.22 -14.38
C PHE A 600 25.02 2.00 -15.60
N LYS A 601 24.20 3.06 -15.42
CA LYS A 601 23.68 3.87 -16.56
C LYS A 601 24.81 4.53 -17.35
N GLN A 602 25.85 5.02 -16.67
CA GLN A 602 27.01 5.64 -17.30
C GLN A 602 27.93 4.62 -17.98
N LEU A 603 27.87 3.35 -17.53
CA LEU A 603 28.63 2.25 -18.09
C LEU A 603 27.91 1.64 -19.30
N LYS A 604 26.59 1.39 -19.21
CA LYS A 604 25.71 0.94 -20.30
C LYS A 604 25.85 1.86 -21.53
N GLN A 605 25.69 3.17 -21.35
CA GLN A 605 25.88 4.15 -22.43
C GLN A 605 27.26 4.10 -23.09
N LYS A 606 28.34 3.88 -22.32
CA LYS A 606 29.71 3.77 -22.85
C LYS A 606 30.00 2.45 -23.57
N LEU A 607 29.24 1.40 -23.26
CA LEU A 607 29.34 0.07 -23.88
C LEU A 607 28.47 0.01 -25.14
N GLU A 608 27.26 0.59 -25.12
CA GLU A 608 26.41 0.81 -26.29
C GLU A 608 27.15 1.64 -27.36
N GLN A 609 27.84 2.72 -26.96
CA GLN A 609 28.73 3.50 -27.85
C GLN A 609 29.91 2.71 -28.44
N LYS A 610 30.26 1.56 -27.85
CA LYS A 610 31.30 0.65 -28.34
C LYS A 610 30.72 -0.55 -29.12
N GLY A 611 29.40 -0.60 -29.30
CA GLY A 611 28.71 -1.64 -30.06
C GLY A 611 28.28 -2.88 -29.26
N HIS A 612 28.40 -2.88 -27.93
CA HIS A 612 27.81 -3.95 -27.11
C HIS A 612 26.27 -3.88 -27.17
N LYS A 613 25.61 -5.04 -27.22
CA LYS A 613 24.16 -5.18 -27.35
C LYS A 613 23.56 -5.72 -26.06
N PHE A 614 22.93 -4.83 -25.29
CA PHE A 614 22.17 -5.19 -24.11
C PHE A 614 20.84 -5.86 -24.50
N THR A 615 20.46 -6.89 -23.75
CA THR A 615 19.23 -7.69 -23.91
C THR A 615 18.25 -7.48 -22.75
N SER A 616 18.66 -6.75 -21.73
CA SER A 616 17.94 -6.51 -20.48
C SER A 616 18.08 -5.05 -20.01
N ASP A 617 17.27 -4.67 -19.02
CA ASP A 617 17.34 -3.36 -18.37
C ASP A 617 18.04 -3.38 -17.01
N THR A 618 18.63 -4.51 -16.63
CA THR A 618 19.28 -4.66 -15.32
C THR A 618 20.61 -3.91 -15.23
N ASP A 619 21.00 -3.64 -13.99
CA ASP A 619 22.33 -3.13 -13.68
C ASP A 619 23.44 -4.19 -13.83
N THR A 620 23.06 -5.46 -13.92
CA THR A 620 23.95 -6.61 -13.89
C THR A 620 24.50 -6.96 -15.27
N GLU A 621 23.73 -6.77 -16.35
CA GLU A 621 24.22 -7.01 -17.72
C GLU A 621 25.42 -6.11 -18.09
N VAL A 622 25.53 -4.95 -17.43
CA VAL A 622 26.72 -4.09 -17.50
C VAL A 622 27.98 -4.83 -17.06
N LEU A 623 27.92 -5.69 -16.04
CA LEU A 623 29.07 -6.50 -15.60
C LEU A 623 29.49 -7.47 -16.70
N ALA A 624 28.55 -8.18 -17.32
CA ALA A 624 28.84 -9.14 -18.39
C ALA A 624 29.57 -8.46 -19.58
N HIS A 625 29.10 -7.30 -20.03
CA HIS A 625 29.76 -6.53 -21.09
C HIS A 625 31.05 -5.84 -20.65
N LEU A 626 31.21 -5.48 -19.36
CA LEU A 626 32.48 -4.96 -18.83
C LEU A 626 33.58 -6.02 -18.79
N ILE A 627 33.21 -7.28 -18.52
CA ILE A 627 34.11 -8.44 -18.58
C ILE A 627 34.39 -8.76 -20.06
N GLU A 628 33.37 -8.74 -20.93
CA GLU A 628 33.52 -8.92 -22.40
C GLU A 628 34.56 -7.95 -23.00
N GLU A 629 34.58 -6.68 -22.58
CA GLU A 629 35.55 -5.66 -23.05
C GLU A 629 37.01 -5.97 -22.66
N LYS A 630 37.25 -6.94 -21.77
CA LYS A 630 38.56 -7.26 -21.19
C LYS A 630 38.95 -8.74 -21.29
N TYR A 631 38.03 -9.57 -21.78
CA TYR A 631 38.22 -10.99 -21.96
C TYR A 631 38.95 -11.30 -23.29
N ASP A 632 40.06 -12.03 -23.20
CA ASP A 632 40.82 -12.52 -24.35
C ASP A 632 40.98 -14.04 -24.26
N LYS A 633 40.18 -14.74 -25.06
CA LYS A 633 40.19 -16.21 -25.19
C LYS A 633 41.59 -16.80 -25.41
N LYS A 634 42.51 -16.08 -26.07
CA LYS A 634 43.88 -16.56 -26.31
C LYS A 634 44.77 -16.51 -25.06
N LYS A 635 44.37 -15.77 -24.03
CA LYS A 635 45.11 -15.58 -22.78
C LYS A 635 44.50 -16.30 -21.58
N GLN A 636 43.25 -16.79 -21.69
CA GLN A 636 42.50 -17.42 -20.62
C GLN A 636 42.55 -16.60 -19.31
N ASN A 637 42.09 -15.35 -19.42
CA ASN A 637 42.30 -14.28 -18.44
C ASN A 637 41.00 -13.84 -17.72
N LEU A 638 40.07 -14.77 -17.47
CA LEU A 638 38.77 -14.46 -16.87
C LEU A 638 38.89 -13.65 -15.56
N GLU A 639 39.86 -14.01 -14.71
CA GLU A 639 40.20 -13.35 -13.46
C GLU A 639 40.56 -11.87 -13.66
N ASP A 640 41.39 -11.56 -14.66
CA ASP A 640 41.79 -10.18 -14.99
C ASP A 640 40.65 -9.38 -15.61
N ALA A 641 39.78 -10.05 -16.39
CA ALA A 641 38.59 -9.43 -16.96
C ALA A 641 37.57 -9.05 -15.86
N VAL A 642 37.35 -9.93 -14.88
CA VAL A 642 36.51 -9.66 -13.70
C VAL A 642 37.14 -8.58 -12.82
N LEU A 643 38.44 -8.69 -12.49
CA LEU A 643 39.18 -7.67 -11.74
C LEU A 643 39.14 -6.29 -12.41
N SER A 644 39.19 -6.23 -13.74
CA SER A 644 39.06 -4.98 -14.51
C SER A 644 37.62 -4.45 -14.57
N ALA A 645 36.61 -5.32 -14.52
CA ALA A 645 35.20 -4.94 -14.45
C ALA A 645 34.85 -4.33 -13.08
N VAL A 646 35.17 -5.02 -11.97
CA VAL A 646 34.84 -4.53 -10.62
C VAL A 646 35.55 -3.21 -10.27
N LYS A 647 36.76 -2.97 -10.80
CA LYS A 647 37.48 -1.69 -10.68
C LYS A 647 36.79 -0.50 -11.36
N LYS A 648 35.81 -0.73 -12.25
CA LYS A 648 35.01 0.31 -12.90
C LYS A 648 33.65 0.54 -12.22
N VAL A 649 33.26 -0.34 -11.31
CA VAL A 649 31.95 -0.40 -10.63
C VAL A 649 31.91 0.51 -9.41
N LYS A 650 30.71 0.96 -9.03
CA LYS A 650 30.42 1.62 -7.74
C LYS A 650 29.17 1.02 -7.11
N GLY A 651 29.10 1.06 -5.79
CA GLY A 651 28.10 0.36 -4.97
C GLY A 651 28.57 -1.00 -4.48
N SER A 652 27.68 -1.70 -3.79
CA SER A 652 27.89 -3.04 -3.24
C SER A 652 27.64 -4.12 -4.29
N TYR A 653 28.40 -5.21 -4.23
CA TYR A 653 28.24 -6.37 -5.11
C TYR A 653 28.82 -7.66 -4.51
N ALA A 654 28.11 -8.75 -4.70
CA ALA A 654 28.65 -10.11 -4.71
C ALA A 654 28.35 -10.67 -6.10
N ILE A 655 29.39 -11.10 -6.82
CA ILE A 655 29.25 -11.62 -8.19
C ILE A 655 29.86 -13.03 -8.28
N VAL A 656 29.28 -13.85 -9.15
CA VAL A 656 29.89 -15.09 -9.62
C VAL A 656 29.80 -15.14 -11.14
N VAL A 657 30.92 -15.49 -11.78
CA VAL A 657 31.14 -15.44 -13.22
C VAL A 657 31.62 -16.80 -13.69
N ALA A 658 31.01 -17.28 -14.78
CA ALA A 658 31.41 -18.50 -15.48
C ALA A 658 31.70 -18.20 -16.95
N CYS A 659 32.73 -18.82 -17.52
CA CYS A 659 33.07 -18.68 -18.93
C CYS A 659 33.08 -20.03 -19.65
N LYS A 660 32.39 -20.12 -20.77
CA LYS A 660 32.32 -21.31 -21.63
C LYS A 660 33.68 -21.69 -22.25
N ASP A 661 34.58 -20.73 -22.43
CA ASP A 661 35.94 -20.95 -22.94
C ASP A 661 36.95 -21.35 -21.84
N GLU A 662 36.56 -21.22 -20.57
CA GLU A 662 37.32 -21.65 -19.38
C GLU A 662 36.36 -22.37 -18.41
N PRO A 663 35.80 -23.53 -18.82
CA PRO A 663 34.72 -24.22 -18.12
C PRO A 663 35.16 -24.93 -16.83
N ASP A 664 36.47 -24.91 -16.55
CA ASP A 664 37.17 -25.57 -15.45
C ASP A 664 37.35 -24.66 -14.22
N LYS A 665 36.84 -23.42 -14.26
CA LYS A 665 36.82 -22.50 -13.11
C LYS A 665 35.59 -21.58 -13.06
N LEU A 666 35.26 -21.15 -11.85
CA LEU A 666 34.37 -20.02 -11.54
C LEU A 666 35.19 -18.88 -10.95
N VAL A 667 34.82 -17.64 -11.24
CA VAL A 667 35.44 -16.45 -10.63
C VAL A 667 34.38 -15.69 -9.84
N GLY A 668 34.60 -15.52 -8.54
CA GLY A 668 33.73 -14.74 -7.65
C GLY A 668 34.41 -13.46 -7.18
N ALA A 669 33.64 -12.42 -6.84
CA ALA A 669 34.17 -11.21 -6.19
C ALA A 669 33.16 -10.62 -5.20
N ARG A 670 33.67 -10.06 -4.10
CA ARG A 670 32.86 -9.57 -2.97
C ARG A 670 33.16 -8.09 -2.64
N LYS A 671 32.08 -7.36 -2.34
CA LYS A 671 32.08 -6.05 -1.70
C LYS A 671 30.71 -5.77 -1.07
N GLU A 672 30.64 -5.65 0.25
CA GLU A 672 29.46 -5.20 1.03
C GLU A 672 28.20 -6.09 0.91
N SER A 673 28.23 -7.14 0.08
CA SER A 673 27.20 -8.19 -0.06
C SER A 673 27.87 -9.55 0.19
N PRO A 674 27.22 -10.49 0.89
CA PRO A 674 27.90 -11.70 1.35
C PRO A 674 28.21 -12.66 0.20
N LEU A 675 29.38 -13.29 0.30
CA LEU A 675 29.85 -14.35 -0.58
C LEU A 675 30.78 -15.28 0.23
N VAL A 676 30.54 -16.58 0.17
CA VAL A 676 31.25 -17.63 0.91
C VAL A 676 31.48 -18.83 0.00
N ILE A 677 32.61 -19.51 0.17
CA ILE A 677 33.02 -20.67 -0.63
C ILE A 677 32.79 -21.94 0.20
N GLY A 678 32.17 -22.97 -0.38
CA GLY A 678 32.06 -24.31 0.19
C GLY A 678 33.11 -25.23 -0.41
N VAL A 679 33.95 -25.85 0.43
CA VAL A 679 35.10 -26.67 0.03
C VAL A 679 34.71 -28.15 -0.01
N GLY A 680 34.74 -28.77 -1.18
CA GLY A 680 34.33 -30.17 -1.36
C GLY A 680 35.46 -31.08 -1.84
N ASP A 681 35.24 -32.39 -1.75
CA ASP A 681 36.20 -33.37 -2.24
C ASP A 681 36.00 -33.60 -3.75
N ASN A 682 36.93 -33.06 -4.55
CA ASN A 682 36.84 -33.03 -6.01
C ASN A 682 35.62 -32.23 -6.54
N GLU A 683 35.18 -31.22 -5.79
CA GLU A 683 34.18 -30.23 -6.18
C GLU A 683 34.27 -29.00 -5.27
N ASN A 684 33.79 -27.83 -5.70
CA ASN A 684 33.68 -26.64 -4.86
C ASN A 684 32.43 -25.82 -5.19
N PHE A 685 32.00 -25.02 -4.23
CA PHE A 685 30.80 -24.18 -4.27
C PHE A 685 31.16 -22.72 -3.98
N ILE A 686 30.43 -21.76 -4.56
CA ILE A 686 30.42 -20.36 -4.12
C ILE A 686 28.97 -19.97 -3.91
N ALA A 687 28.59 -19.41 -2.76
CA ALA A 687 27.22 -18.99 -2.49
C ALA A 687 27.14 -17.67 -1.69
N SER A 688 25.97 -17.05 -1.64
CA SER A 688 25.72 -15.88 -0.79
C SER A 688 25.54 -16.23 0.69
N ASP A 689 25.32 -17.50 1.02
CA ASP A 689 25.01 -18.01 2.36
C ASP A 689 25.25 -19.53 2.40
N ILE A 690 25.60 -20.07 3.57
CA ILE A 690 26.12 -21.44 3.77
C ILE A 690 25.09 -22.55 3.50
N PRO A 691 23.79 -22.43 3.88
CA PRO A 691 22.79 -23.46 3.64
C PRO A 691 22.62 -23.86 2.18
N ALA A 692 23.06 -23.04 1.21
CA ALA A 692 23.04 -23.35 -0.21
C ALA A 692 23.84 -24.63 -0.57
N PHE A 693 24.91 -24.92 0.16
CA PHE A 693 25.81 -26.07 -0.10
C PHE A 693 26.03 -26.98 1.11
N LEU A 694 25.49 -26.67 2.29
CA LEU A 694 25.70 -27.42 3.54
C LEU A 694 25.40 -28.93 3.43
N LYS A 695 24.49 -29.31 2.52
CA LYS A 695 24.16 -30.71 2.17
C LYS A 695 25.31 -31.50 1.51
N TYR A 696 26.27 -30.79 0.94
CA TYR A 696 27.36 -31.34 0.13
C TYR A 696 28.72 -31.19 0.82
N THR A 697 28.90 -30.12 1.60
CA THR A 697 30.06 -29.91 2.47
C THR A 697 29.74 -28.96 3.61
N ASN A 698 30.33 -29.23 4.79
CA ASN A 698 30.34 -28.35 5.95
C ASN A 698 31.71 -27.64 6.13
N ARG A 699 32.55 -27.59 5.09
CA ARG A 699 33.86 -26.95 5.09
C ARG A 699 33.77 -25.65 4.30
N VAL A 700 34.14 -24.50 4.88
CA VAL A 700 33.91 -23.19 4.27
C VAL A 700 35.12 -22.26 4.30
N ILE A 701 35.22 -21.40 3.29
CA ILE A 701 36.16 -20.29 3.24
C ILE A 701 35.35 -19.00 3.06
N TYR A 702 35.50 -18.07 4.00
CA TYR A 702 34.85 -16.76 3.96
C TYR A 702 35.67 -15.78 3.10
N LEU A 703 34.98 -15.05 2.23
CA LEU A 703 35.55 -13.91 1.52
C LEU A 703 35.25 -12.62 2.29
N ASP A 704 36.24 -11.72 2.29
CA ASP A 704 36.15 -10.37 2.81
C ASP A 704 35.87 -9.37 1.65
N ASP A 705 35.73 -8.09 1.96
CA ASP A 705 35.40 -7.07 0.96
C ASP A 705 36.62 -6.61 0.13
N ASP A 706 36.35 -6.28 -1.15
CA ASP A 706 37.35 -6.06 -2.22
C ASP A 706 38.19 -7.32 -2.58
N GLU A 707 37.79 -8.52 -2.14
CA GLU A 707 38.42 -9.79 -2.53
C GLU A 707 37.81 -10.43 -3.80
N ILE A 708 38.63 -11.21 -4.49
CA ILE A 708 38.28 -12.02 -5.66
C ILE A 708 38.74 -13.46 -5.44
N CYS A 709 37.90 -14.44 -5.76
CA CYS A 709 38.26 -15.85 -5.75
C CYS A 709 38.23 -16.47 -7.14
N THR A 710 39.10 -17.45 -7.35
CA THR A 710 39.05 -18.40 -8.47
C THR A 710 38.86 -19.78 -7.87
N VAL A 711 37.81 -20.47 -8.31
CA VAL A 711 37.39 -21.75 -7.74
C VAL A 711 37.31 -22.76 -8.87
N THR A 712 38.22 -23.73 -8.84
CA THR A 712 38.24 -24.87 -9.77
C THR A 712 37.63 -26.09 -9.08
N LYS A 713 37.54 -27.22 -9.81
CA LYS A 713 37.17 -28.51 -9.21
C LYS A 713 38.11 -28.95 -8.07
N ASN A 714 39.37 -28.54 -8.11
CA ASN A 714 40.46 -29.09 -7.28
C ASN A 714 41.24 -28.03 -6.48
N SER A 715 40.97 -26.74 -6.68
CA SER A 715 41.67 -25.63 -6.03
C SER A 715 40.74 -24.45 -5.74
N ILE A 716 41.10 -23.69 -4.70
CA ILE A 716 40.50 -22.40 -4.36
C ILE A 716 41.66 -21.42 -4.20
N ASP A 717 41.63 -20.33 -4.96
CA ASP A 717 42.67 -19.30 -4.98
C ASP A 717 42.01 -17.94 -4.74
N VAL A 718 42.31 -17.30 -3.60
CA VAL A 718 41.77 -15.98 -3.22
C VAL A 718 42.82 -14.89 -3.42
N TYR A 719 42.39 -13.72 -3.84
CA TYR A 719 43.24 -12.59 -4.21
C TYR A 719 42.65 -11.26 -3.73
N ASP A 720 43.52 -10.28 -3.43
CA ASP A 720 43.10 -8.90 -3.20
C ASP A 720 42.79 -8.16 -4.51
N LYS A 721 42.25 -6.94 -4.39
CA LYS A 721 42.08 -5.97 -5.48
C LYS A 721 43.36 -5.61 -6.27
N ASN A 722 44.54 -6.08 -5.88
CA ASN A 722 45.81 -5.91 -6.60
C ASN A 722 46.30 -7.22 -7.25
N LYS A 723 45.50 -8.31 -7.17
CA LYS A 723 45.84 -9.67 -7.61
C LYS A 723 46.96 -10.34 -6.78
N LYS A 724 47.24 -9.86 -5.57
CA LYS A 724 48.10 -10.54 -4.60
C LYS A 724 47.31 -11.69 -3.97
N LYS A 725 47.87 -12.91 -4.00
CA LYS A 725 47.22 -14.09 -3.39
C LYS A 725 47.10 -13.92 -1.88
N ILE A 726 45.96 -14.33 -1.33
CA ILE A 726 45.60 -14.35 0.08
C ILE A 726 45.47 -15.82 0.51
N THR A 727 46.09 -16.18 1.63
CA THR A 727 45.84 -17.47 2.29
C THR A 727 44.59 -17.32 3.15
N LYS A 728 43.62 -18.22 2.99
CA LYS A 728 42.41 -18.29 3.82
C LYS A 728 42.39 -19.62 4.57
N GLU A 729 41.83 -19.60 5.77
CA GLU A 729 41.61 -20.79 6.58
C GLU A 729 40.28 -21.45 6.21
N GLU A 730 40.31 -22.77 6.06
CA GLU A 730 39.11 -23.60 5.92
C GLU A 730 38.48 -23.83 7.29
N LYS A 731 37.25 -23.35 7.48
CA LYS A 731 36.50 -23.49 8.73
C LYS A 731 35.52 -24.65 8.63
N LEU A 732 35.58 -25.57 9.59
CA LEU A 732 34.55 -26.59 9.79
C LEU A 732 33.31 -25.97 10.45
N ILE A 733 32.15 -26.33 9.93
CA ILE A 733 30.85 -25.85 10.34
C ILE A 733 30.09 -26.99 11.01
N ASN A 734 29.66 -26.78 12.26
CA ASN A 734 29.26 -27.86 13.17
C ASN A 734 27.74 -28.13 13.26
N TRP A 735 26.90 -27.36 12.54
CA TRP A 735 25.45 -27.61 12.44
C TRP A 735 25.12 -28.64 11.33
N ASP A 736 24.06 -29.43 11.50
CA ASP A 736 23.56 -30.37 10.50
C ASP A 736 22.65 -29.65 9.47
N ILE A 737 22.43 -30.28 8.33
CA ILE A 737 21.44 -29.90 7.32
C ILE A 737 20.06 -29.71 7.97
N LYS A 738 19.72 -30.54 8.97
CA LYS A 738 18.47 -30.44 9.74
C LYS A 738 18.36 -29.17 10.57
N ASP A 739 19.48 -28.53 10.92
CA ASP A 739 19.46 -27.30 11.70
C ASP A 739 19.13 -26.10 10.79
N ALA A 740 19.63 -26.15 9.55
CA ALA A 740 19.35 -25.21 8.46
C ALA A 740 18.11 -25.56 7.61
N GLU A 741 17.45 -26.70 7.87
CA GLU A 741 16.14 -27.05 7.32
C GLU A 741 15.02 -26.84 8.35
N LYS A 742 13.78 -26.73 7.89
CA LYS A 742 12.64 -26.50 8.79
C LYS A 742 12.29 -27.71 9.68
N SER A 743 12.86 -28.88 9.42
CA SER A 743 12.73 -30.10 10.25
C SER A 743 11.29 -30.41 10.72
N GLY A 744 10.33 -30.32 9.81
CA GLY A 744 8.90 -30.57 10.06
C GLY A 744 8.10 -29.37 10.58
N PHE A 745 8.74 -28.32 11.09
CA PHE A 745 8.06 -27.10 11.53
C PHE A 745 7.61 -26.24 10.33
N PRO A 746 6.48 -25.50 10.42
CA PRO A 746 6.08 -24.57 9.38
C PRO A 746 7.06 -23.42 9.10
N HIS A 747 7.84 -23.01 10.11
CA HIS A 747 8.69 -21.82 10.13
C HIS A 747 9.98 -22.03 10.93
N PHE A 748 11.10 -21.47 10.46
CA PHE A 748 12.41 -21.52 11.14
C PHE A 748 12.36 -20.95 12.56
N MET A 749 11.84 -19.74 12.75
CA MET A 749 11.65 -19.14 14.09
C MET A 749 10.84 -20.01 15.05
N LEU A 750 9.93 -20.87 14.56
CA LEU A 750 9.20 -21.80 15.43
C LEU A 750 10.07 -23.00 15.84
N LYS A 751 10.86 -23.54 14.91
CA LYS A 751 11.91 -24.53 15.19
C LYS A 751 12.90 -24.00 16.23
N GLU A 752 13.48 -22.81 15.98
CA GLU A 752 14.41 -22.11 16.87
C GLU A 752 13.85 -21.90 18.30
N ILE A 753 12.54 -21.61 18.44
CA ILE A 753 11.88 -21.48 19.75
C ILE A 753 11.77 -22.83 20.46
N TYR A 754 11.44 -23.91 19.74
CA TYR A 754 11.32 -25.25 20.32
C TYR A 754 12.69 -25.86 20.67
N GLU A 755 13.75 -25.46 19.98
CA GLU A 755 15.14 -25.90 20.20
C GLU A 755 15.85 -25.17 21.36
N GLN A 756 15.24 -24.11 21.94
CA GLN A 756 15.86 -23.36 23.05
C GLN A 756 16.36 -24.23 24.22
N PRO A 757 15.64 -25.27 24.69
CA PRO A 757 16.15 -26.13 25.77
C PRO A 757 17.43 -26.88 25.36
N ASP A 758 17.44 -27.46 24.15
CA ASP A 758 18.59 -28.21 23.63
C ASP A 758 19.80 -27.30 23.37
N VAL A 759 19.57 -26.09 22.83
CA VAL A 759 20.61 -25.07 22.63
C VAL A 759 21.21 -24.64 23.97
N ILE A 760 20.40 -24.43 25.01
CA ILE A 760 20.89 -24.11 26.36
C ILE A 760 21.73 -25.28 26.91
N HIS A 761 21.24 -26.52 26.81
CA HIS A 761 22.01 -27.70 27.22
C HIS A 761 23.34 -27.83 26.46
N GLN A 762 23.37 -27.57 25.14
CA GLN A 762 24.60 -27.59 24.35
C GLN A 762 25.60 -26.50 24.75
N VAL A 763 25.14 -25.28 25.07
CA VAL A 763 26.00 -24.16 25.49
C VAL A 763 26.65 -24.41 26.85
N LEU A 764 25.97 -25.12 27.76
CA LEU A 764 26.49 -25.44 29.10
C LEU A 764 27.37 -26.72 29.12
N ARG A 765 27.08 -27.68 28.23
CA ARG A 765 27.76 -28.98 28.17
C ARG A 765 29.26 -28.84 27.91
N GLY A 766 30.07 -29.38 28.82
CA GLY A 766 31.53 -29.33 28.72
C GLY A 766 32.15 -27.98 29.11
N ARG A 767 31.35 -27.02 29.61
CA ARG A 767 31.84 -25.76 30.21
C ARG A 767 31.57 -25.66 31.71
N ILE A 768 30.72 -26.52 32.26
CA ILE A 768 30.41 -26.59 33.69
C ILE A 768 30.54 -28.04 34.14
N SER A 769 31.25 -28.28 35.24
CA SER A 769 31.17 -29.54 35.99
C SER A 769 30.33 -29.33 37.26
N GLU A 770 29.16 -29.97 37.33
CA GLU A 770 28.33 -29.95 38.54
C GLU A 770 28.97 -30.71 39.72
N VAL A 771 29.85 -31.67 39.42
CA VAL A 771 30.56 -32.50 40.40
C VAL A 771 31.69 -31.73 41.06
N ASP A 772 32.55 -31.12 40.24
CA ASP A 772 33.73 -30.37 40.71
C ASP A 772 33.37 -28.91 41.09
N ARG A 773 32.17 -28.46 40.68
CA ARG A 773 31.66 -27.07 40.80
C ARG A 773 32.50 -26.03 40.06
N ASP A 774 33.13 -26.46 38.98
CA ASP A 774 34.08 -25.65 38.20
C ASP A 774 33.50 -25.23 36.84
N ILE A 775 34.03 -24.14 36.28
CA ILE A 775 33.61 -23.55 34.99
C ILE A 775 34.84 -23.36 34.10
N THR A 776 34.94 -24.17 33.05
CA THR A 776 36.07 -24.15 32.11
C THR A 776 35.86 -23.06 31.05
N PHE A 777 36.79 -22.10 30.99
CA PHE A 777 36.87 -21.08 29.96
C PHE A 777 37.92 -21.42 28.90
N ASN A 778 38.04 -20.59 27.86
CA ASN A 778 39.20 -20.61 26.98
C ASN A 778 40.38 -19.92 27.71
N GLU A 779 41.59 -20.42 27.53
CA GLU A 779 42.82 -19.86 28.10
C GLU A 779 43.00 -18.37 27.74
N ASP A 780 42.59 -17.93 26.54
CA ASP A 780 42.55 -16.50 26.17
C ASP A 780 41.66 -15.66 27.10
N VAL A 781 40.49 -16.19 27.46
CA VAL A 781 39.51 -15.50 28.32
C VAL A 781 40.00 -15.48 29.75
N GLU A 782 40.59 -16.58 30.23
CA GLU A 782 41.26 -16.58 31.53
C GLU A 782 42.43 -15.58 31.57
N ASN A 783 43.24 -15.50 30.52
CA ASN A 783 44.37 -14.57 30.44
C ASN A 783 43.93 -13.10 30.38
N LEU A 784 42.77 -12.81 29.77
CA LEU A 784 42.13 -11.49 29.85
C LEU A 784 41.63 -11.17 31.27
N LEU A 785 41.14 -12.15 32.01
CA LEU A 785 40.59 -11.97 33.36
C LEU A 785 41.65 -11.99 34.48
N LYS A 786 42.80 -12.65 34.28
CA LYS A 786 43.89 -12.81 35.27
C LYS A 786 44.48 -11.49 35.80
N ASN A 787 44.32 -10.38 35.08
CA ASN A 787 44.79 -9.05 35.49
C ASN A 787 43.72 -8.20 36.22
N GLY A 788 42.49 -8.71 36.37
CA GLY A 788 41.35 -7.94 36.89
C GLY A 788 40.67 -7.07 35.80
N VAL A 789 39.43 -6.65 36.08
CA VAL A 789 38.60 -5.83 35.19
C VAL A 789 37.88 -4.76 36.01
N ASP A 790 38.16 -3.49 35.72
CA ASP A 790 37.59 -2.34 36.44
C ASP A 790 36.18 -1.96 35.94
N SER A 791 35.86 -2.28 34.69
CA SER A 791 34.53 -2.06 34.08
C SER A 791 34.32 -2.93 32.85
N ILE A 792 33.06 -3.25 32.56
CA ILE A 792 32.65 -4.08 31.43
C ILE A 792 31.75 -3.26 30.49
N HIS A 793 31.98 -3.34 29.19
CA HIS A 793 31.26 -2.58 28.16
C HIS A 793 30.67 -3.56 27.15
N ILE A 794 29.38 -3.87 27.27
CA ILE A 794 28.70 -4.79 26.37
C ILE A 794 28.22 -4.00 25.14
N VAL A 795 28.72 -4.36 23.95
CA VAL A 795 28.38 -3.67 22.69
C VAL A 795 27.60 -4.60 21.77
N ALA A 796 26.40 -4.19 21.37
CA ALA A 796 25.53 -5.02 20.54
C ALA A 796 24.46 -4.22 19.79
N CYS A 797 23.76 -4.88 18.86
CA CYS A 797 22.61 -4.32 18.15
C CYS A 797 21.36 -5.22 18.28
N GLY A 798 20.17 -4.63 18.13
CA GLY A 798 18.91 -5.36 18.02
C GLY A 798 18.59 -6.27 19.22
N THR A 799 18.28 -7.54 18.97
CA THR A 799 17.99 -8.53 20.02
C THR A 799 19.20 -8.82 20.92
N SER A 800 20.41 -8.76 20.38
CA SER A 800 21.65 -9.00 21.14
C SER A 800 21.91 -7.91 22.19
N PHE A 801 21.48 -6.68 21.91
CA PHE A 801 21.53 -5.55 22.85
C PHE A 801 20.60 -5.75 24.06
N TYR A 802 19.39 -6.29 23.84
CA TYR A 802 18.50 -6.65 24.95
C TYR A 802 19.03 -7.83 25.79
N ALA A 803 19.69 -8.81 25.16
CA ALA A 803 20.38 -9.87 25.88
C ALA A 803 21.53 -9.31 26.74
N GLY A 804 22.33 -8.38 26.18
CA GLY A 804 23.35 -7.64 26.92
C GLY A 804 22.80 -6.88 28.13
N PHE A 805 21.62 -6.24 27.99
CA PHE A 805 20.95 -5.56 29.11
C PHE A 805 20.56 -6.50 30.25
N VAL A 806 20.11 -7.72 29.96
CA VAL A 806 19.86 -8.75 30.99
C VAL A 806 21.20 -9.22 31.59
N GLY A 807 22.23 -9.40 30.76
CA GLY A 807 23.59 -9.73 31.18
C GLY A 807 24.17 -8.75 32.20
N LYS A 808 24.06 -7.44 31.96
CA LYS A 808 24.47 -6.37 32.89
C LYS A 808 23.93 -6.60 34.31
N TYR A 809 22.61 -6.81 34.45
CA TYR A 809 21.98 -7.02 35.77
C TYR A 809 22.47 -8.28 36.48
N ILE A 810 22.90 -9.30 35.74
CA ILE A 810 23.46 -10.54 36.31
C ILE A 810 24.92 -10.31 36.73
N ILE A 811 25.72 -9.69 35.85
CA ILE A 811 27.16 -9.43 36.08
C ILE A 811 27.35 -8.48 37.27
N GLU A 812 26.70 -7.32 37.26
CA GLU A 812 26.84 -6.33 38.36
C GLU A 812 26.43 -6.92 39.70
N LYS A 813 25.35 -7.73 39.73
CA LYS A 813 24.86 -8.36 40.96
C LYS A 813 25.77 -9.49 41.49
N LEU A 814 26.60 -10.10 40.65
CA LEU A 814 27.47 -11.21 41.03
C LEU A 814 28.93 -10.80 41.26
N THR A 815 29.34 -9.61 40.80
CA THR A 815 30.75 -9.18 40.79
C THR A 815 30.99 -7.76 41.31
N ASP A 816 29.94 -6.96 41.48
CA ASP A 816 30.00 -5.51 41.73
C ASP A 816 30.79 -4.69 40.67
N ILE A 817 31.21 -5.30 39.55
CA ILE A 817 31.95 -4.62 38.47
C ILE A 817 30.98 -3.75 37.63
N PRO A 818 31.21 -2.42 37.53
CA PRO A 818 30.37 -1.53 36.74
C PRO A 818 30.26 -1.97 35.28
N THR A 819 29.03 -2.21 34.81
CA THR A 819 28.77 -2.74 33.46
C THR A 819 27.88 -1.80 32.64
N SER A 820 28.36 -1.31 31.49
CA SER A 820 27.56 -0.58 30.50
C SER A 820 27.03 -1.53 29.42
N VAL A 821 25.96 -1.10 28.73
CA VAL A 821 25.42 -1.78 27.55
C VAL A 821 25.08 -0.73 26.51
N ASP A 822 25.84 -0.70 25.43
CA ASP A 822 25.79 0.36 24.42
C ASP A 822 25.41 -0.20 23.04
N LEU A 823 24.65 0.60 22.28
CA LEU A 823 24.37 0.29 20.87
C LEU A 823 25.67 0.44 20.08
N SER A 824 26.09 -0.60 19.39
CA SER A 824 27.40 -0.58 18.70
C SER A 824 27.51 0.56 17.67
N SER A 825 26.40 0.91 17.02
CA SER A 825 26.29 2.03 16.07
C SER A 825 26.66 3.39 16.68
N GLU A 826 26.49 3.55 18.00
CA GLU A 826 26.86 4.75 18.73
C GLU A 826 28.24 4.59 19.39
N TYR A 827 28.51 3.42 20.02
CA TYR A 827 29.75 3.14 20.74
C TYR A 827 30.99 3.36 19.87
N ARG A 828 30.93 3.02 18.57
CA ARG A 828 32.01 3.26 17.61
C ARG A 828 32.48 4.72 17.49
N TYR A 829 31.67 5.69 17.94
CA TYR A 829 32.00 7.12 17.94
C TYR A 829 32.56 7.64 19.28
N PHE A 830 32.38 6.93 20.40
CA PHE A 830 32.79 7.39 21.74
C PHE A 830 33.54 6.36 22.61
N GLY A 831 33.71 5.12 22.11
CA GLY A 831 34.13 3.96 22.88
C GLY A 831 35.38 4.15 23.75
N TYR A 832 35.30 3.62 24.97
CA TYR A 832 36.29 3.86 26.02
C TYR A 832 37.61 3.13 25.71
N LYS A 833 38.73 3.86 25.80
CA LYS A 833 40.09 3.38 25.45
C LYS A 833 40.96 3.07 26.68
N ASN A 834 40.33 2.71 27.79
CA ASN A 834 41.04 2.35 29.02
C ASN A 834 41.54 0.89 28.96
N GLN A 835 42.75 0.62 29.46
CA GLN A 835 43.39 -0.70 29.35
C GLN A 835 42.84 -1.73 30.36
N SER A 836 42.16 -1.30 31.44
CA SER A 836 41.53 -2.18 32.43
C SER A 836 40.01 -2.38 32.22
N SER A 837 39.50 -2.04 31.03
CA SER A 837 38.08 -2.13 30.68
C SER A 837 37.83 -3.24 29.65
N LEU A 838 36.98 -4.22 29.99
CA LEU A 838 36.65 -5.35 29.11
C LEU A 838 35.50 -4.98 28.18
N VAL A 839 35.67 -5.14 26.86
CA VAL A 839 34.60 -4.94 25.87
C VAL A 839 34.05 -6.29 25.41
N ILE A 840 32.72 -6.47 25.46
CA ILE A 840 32.04 -7.71 25.09
C ILE A 840 31.11 -7.46 23.91
N GLY A 841 31.50 -7.87 22.71
CA GLY A 841 30.65 -7.84 21.52
C GLY A 841 29.63 -8.97 21.54
N ILE A 842 28.33 -8.66 21.44
CA ILE A 842 27.27 -9.69 21.29
C ILE A 842 26.61 -9.56 19.91
N THR A 843 26.76 -10.60 19.09
CA THR A 843 26.11 -10.75 17.79
C THR A 843 25.79 -12.22 17.54
N GLN A 844 24.63 -12.49 16.93
CA GLN A 844 24.20 -13.85 16.57
C GLN A 844 24.88 -14.35 15.28
N SER A 845 25.23 -13.47 14.34
CA SER A 845 25.81 -13.84 13.05
C SER A 845 27.34 -13.76 13.01
N GLY A 846 27.97 -13.09 13.97
CA GLY A 846 29.39 -12.72 13.90
C GLY A 846 29.67 -11.55 12.94
N GLU A 847 28.78 -11.26 11.99
CA GLU A 847 28.98 -10.29 10.89
C GLU A 847 28.24 -8.94 11.09
N THR A 848 27.82 -8.60 12.32
CA THR A 848 27.10 -7.34 12.57
C THR A 848 28.04 -6.14 12.44
N ALA A 849 27.98 -5.43 11.30
CA ALA A 849 28.98 -4.45 10.89
C ALA A 849 29.27 -3.34 11.93
N ASP A 850 28.25 -2.79 12.60
CA ASP A 850 28.45 -1.80 13.67
C ASP A 850 29.08 -2.38 14.94
N THR A 851 28.93 -3.69 15.19
CA THR A 851 29.52 -4.41 16.34
C THR A 851 30.97 -4.84 16.07
N LEU A 852 31.41 -4.83 14.81
CA LEU A 852 32.76 -5.22 14.40
C LEU A 852 33.76 -4.05 14.24
N GLY A 853 33.33 -2.79 14.13
CA GLY A 853 34.23 -1.67 13.80
C GLY A 853 33.80 -0.29 14.27
#